data_AF-A0A2C6AK56-F1
#
_entry.id   AF-A0A2C6AK56-F1
#
_cell.length_a   1.000
_cell.length_b   1.000
_cell.length_c   1.000
_cell.angle_alpha   90.00
_cell.angle_beta   90.00
_cell.angle_gamma   90.00
#
_symmetry.space_group_name_H-M   'P 1'
#
loop_
_entity.id
_entity.type
_entity.pdbx_description
1 polymer ?
#
loop_
_entity_poly.entity_id
_entity_poly.type
_entity_poly.pdbx_seq_one_letter_code
_entity_poly.pdbx_strand_id
1 'polypeptide(L)'
;MDVSTALGSIRLAATALCARIASHGQRLSSRGLAVEMRLFAGALYSLETLAAELQPEAARPEPPALLQQFESLVRSVDDSLASLSPSDVSRLRAETRASRDRVTYVLARTQTWPDLALLLSLADEVPAADRDAAEVLAWLRILNSPSNNRRPAHQHEEKRFRDDRRSEQPEYTRAALHWPDEAEKHWQAVAPAVEELFTPAPRSFNFIQWALEYARERFPEQYGRDCRDAGHVADLTHDLDVGAITPLHFAVILGLPSLCRSLLFAGADTHRAGAWGSPLYWALLGEEVLTVRDSPRSWPSILTPYSRLPARHEIIHLLLDADASICRWRFDGPTSRPWSLAGLAFWFACRVNDYGVFERVVNGGAAVDDALASLIAEEGHITEAEPSKTTLELLMTCAFDATYLDETNNRAESPVVDAICRLMLKRGLEFACPPGRSKRLACLSDECFPAHIRDAILASENNCDLKRLMMDPRFDPNLPTDPDTDSGTRLIHIAVAGDGRPEHQDAVALLAKAGADLRARDFEGRTPLLLVESEKMLSQLVALGVPTTDTDSSGRNIWHFAASTNDMPLLNWLLAFDPCKAQNMAVVSDENLTPLELAVKWSETLRHRDHARRRPEPTAALAILEAGARCRPSDGPPVILWGVDWGSQKLVRRLLDAGADARATDDRGRSALHYLNVTASPSLVELVQGLCEGLPISAPAHGSIWGGAMDYDEDEDDSSNPDISDDDLTPAETMLTNTAFTFRASGDTEADHKPIRSC
;
A
#
# COMPACT_ATOMS: atom_id res chain seq x y z
N MET A 1 -31.10 -45.60 -4.45
CA MET A 1 -30.60 -46.66 -3.55
C MET A 1 -31.48 -46.61 -2.32
N ASP A 2 -31.85 -47.76 -1.75
CA ASP A 2 -32.63 -47.80 -0.51
C ASP A 2 -31.79 -47.23 0.64
N VAL A 3 -32.40 -46.54 1.60
CA VAL A 3 -31.69 -45.87 2.72
C VAL A 3 -30.83 -46.87 3.50
N SER A 4 -31.34 -48.08 3.74
CA SER A 4 -30.58 -49.18 4.36
C SER A 4 -29.36 -49.58 3.51
N THR A 5 -29.50 -49.68 2.19
CA THR A 5 -28.37 -50.03 1.30
C THR A 5 -27.29 -48.94 1.25
N ALA A 6 -27.68 -47.67 1.31
CA ALA A 6 -26.75 -46.53 1.36
C ALA A 6 -26.02 -46.46 2.71
N LEU A 7 -26.72 -46.71 3.82
CA LEU A 7 -26.11 -46.84 5.15
C LEU A 7 -25.13 -48.02 5.20
N GLY A 8 -25.48 -49.15 4.58
CA GLY A 8 -24.62 -50.32 4.45
C GLY A 8 -23.33 -50.02 3.67
N SER A 9 -23.40 -49.27 2.57
CA SER A 9 -22.20 -48.89 1.82
C SER A 9 -21.28 -47.96 2.61
N ILE A 10 -21.84 -46.98 3.32
CA ILE A 10 -21.07 -46.05 4.16
C ILE A 10 -20.43 -46.80 5.33
N ARG A 11 -21.17 -47.71 5.98
CA ARG A 11 -20.64 -48.56 7.04
C ARG A 11 -19.45 -49.40 6.56
N LEU A 12 -19.58 -50.07 5.41
CA LEU A 12 -18.50 -50.88 4.85
C LEU A 12 -17.25 -50.03 4.58
N ALA A 13 -17.42 -48.84 3.99
CA ALA A 13 -16.33 -47.90 3.77
C ALA A 13 -15.67 -47.44 5.08
N ALA A 14 -16.45 -47.08 6.11
CA ALA A 14 -15.93 -46.71 7.42
C ALA A 14 -15.16 -47.87 8.10
N THR A 15 -15.65 -49.11 8.01
CA THR A 15 -14.95 -50.29 8.56
C THR A 15 -13.64 -50.60 7.84
N ALA A 16 -13.59 -50.43 6.52
CA ALA A 16 -12.37 -50.59 5.73
C ALA A 16 -11.33 -49.52 6.09
N LEU A 17 -11.76 -48.27 6.34
CA LEU A 17 -10.89 -47.20 6.83
C LEU A 17 -10.33 -47.50 8.20
N CYS A 18 -11.10 -48.08 9.13
CA CYS A 18 -10.56 -48.47 10.44
C CYS A 18 -9.35 -49.41 10.32
N ALA A 19 -9.38 -50.37 9.39
CA ALA A 19 -8.27 -51.28 9.16
C ALA A 19 -7.05 -50.57 8.56
N ARG A 20 -7.26 -49.59 7.67
CA ARG A 20 -6.20 -48.78 7.04
C ARG A 20 -5.57 -47.77 8.00
N ILE A 21 -6.38 -47.09 8.83
CA ILE A 21 -5.91 -46.19 9.90
C ILE A 21 -5.08 -46.98 10.92
N ALA A 22 -5.51 -48.20 11.26
CA ALA A 22 -4.79 -49.07 12.19
C ALA A 22 -3.46 -49.58 11.61
N SER A 23 -3.37 -49.85 10.30
CA SER A 23 -2.13 -50.30 9.66
C SER A 23 -1.10 -49.18 9.45
N HIS A 24 -1.55 -47.93 9.27
CA HIS A 24 -0.68 -46.73 9.24
C HIS A 24 -0.16 -46.32 10.64
N GLY A 25 -0.70 -46.90 11.72
CA GLY A 25 -0.48 -46.44 13.10
C GLY A 25 0.71 -47.05 13.83
N GLN A 26 1.94 -46.57 13.57
CA GLN A 26 3.00 -46.57 14.59
C GLN A 26 3.02 -45.29 15.46
N ARG A 27 2.21 -44.26 15.12
CA ARG A 27 2.07 -43.03 15.92
C ARG A 27 0.88 -43.14 16.88
N LEU A 28 1.08 -42.77 18.16
CA LEU A 28 0.08 -42.86 19.24
C LEU A 28 -1.22 -42.06 18.96
N SER A 29 -1.19 -41.02 18.12
CA SER A 29 -2.33 -40.13 17.85
C SER A 29 -3.41 -40.76 16.95
N SER A 30 -3.05 -41.60 15.98
CA SER A 30 -4.02 -42.18 15.02
C SER A 30 -4.87 -43.30 15.61
N ARG A 31 -4.45 -43.90 16.73
CA ARG A 31 -5.23 -44.91 17.46
C ARG A 31 -6.56 -44.35 17.96
N GLY A 32 -6.58 -43.08 18.40
CA GLY A 32 -7.80 -42.43 18.86
C GLY A 32 -8.84 -42.26 17.75
N LEU A 33 -8.40 -41.92 16.54
CA LEU A 33 -9.27 -41.78 15.37
C LEU A 33 -9.81 -43.15 14.91
N ALA A 34 -8.99 -44.19 14.91
CA ALA A 34 -9.43 -45.56 14.58
C ALA A 34 -10.52 -46.08 15.54
N VAL A 35 -10.43 -45.74 16.82
CA VAL A 35 -11.45 -46.10 17.82
C VAL A 35 -12.76 -45.36 17.55
N GLU A 36 -12.73 -44.05 17.30
CA GLU A 36 -13.95 -43.28 17.02
C GLU A 36 -14.61 -43.71 15.71
N MET A 37 -13.82 -43.99 14.66
CA MET A 37 -14.35 -44.49 13.39
C MET A 37 -14.98 -45.88 13.54
N ARG A 38 -14.44 -46.74 14.41
CA ARG A 38 -15.04 -48.03 14.74
C ARG A 38 -16.36 -47.88 15.49
N LEU A 39 -16.45 -46.92 16.42
CA LEU A 39 -17.70 -46.61 17.13
C LEU A 39 -18.75 -46.03 16.19
N PHE A 40 -18.34 -45.14 15.28
CA PHE A 40 -19.21 -44.59 14.23
C PHE A 40 -19.77 -45.69 13.32
N ALA A 41 -18.92 -46.61 12.85
CA ALA A 41 -19.36 -47.75 12.05
C ALA A 41 -20.34 -48.67 12.80
N GLY A 42 -20.18 -48.84 14.12
CA GLY A 42 -21.13 -49.58 14.96
C GLY A 42 -22.48 -48.87 15.12
N ALA A 43 -22.46 -47.54 15.23
CA ALA A 43 -23.68 -46.74 15.26
C ALA A 43 -24.42 -46.81 13.91
N LEU A 44 -23.69 -46.72 12.79
CA LEU A 44 -24.25 -46.89 11.45
C LEU A 44 -24.87 -48.28 11.23
N TYR A 45 -24.28 -49.34 11.79
CA TYR A 45 -24.88 -50.68 11.76
C TYR A 45 -26.24 -50.71 12.44
N SER A 46 -26.33 -50.09 13.62
CA SER A 46 -27.58 -50.01 14.39
C SER A 46 -28.66 -49.20 13.64
N LEU A 47 -28.23 -48.15 12.93
CA LEU A 47 -29.12 -47.34 12.10
C LEU A 47 -29.55 -48.07 10.81
N GLU A 48 -28.64 -48.83 10.19
CA GLU A 48 -28.94 -49.70 9.04
C GLU A 48 -29.98 -50.76 9.40
N THR A 49 -29.85 -51.41 10.57
CA THR A 49 -30.81 -52.40 11.07
C THR A 49 -32.17 -51.77 11.35
N LEU A 50 -32.19 -50.61 12.02
CA LEU A 50 -33.44 -49.90 12.30
C LEU A 50 -34.12 -49.40 11.02
N ALA A 51 -33.34 -48.92 10.04
CA ALA A 51 -33.86 -48.55 8.73
C ALA A 51 -34.44 -49.77 8.00
N ALA A 52 -33.77 -50.93 8.04
CA ALA A 52 -34.28 -52.16 7.41
C ALA A 52 -35.58 -52.67 8.05
N GLU A 53 -35.74 -52.53 9.36
CA GLU A 53 -36.94 -52.96 10.09
C GLU A 53 -38.15 -52.04 9.86
N LEU A 54 -37.91 -50.73 9.68
CA LEU A 54 -38.97 -49.73 9.55
C LEU A 54 -39.39 -49.44 8.10
N GLN A 55 -38.61 -49.86 7.09
CA GLN A 55 -38.80 -49.43 5.71
C GLN A 55 -40.07 -50.04 5.04
N PRO A 56 -41.00 -49.22 4.50
CA PRO A 56 -42.14 -49.72 3.75
C PRO A 56 -41.73 -50.13 2.31
N GLU A 57 -42.31 -51.22 1.79
CA GLU A 57 -41.99 -51.86 0.49
C GLU A 57 -42.11 -50.94 -0.75
N ALA A 58 -42.68 -49.73 -0.62
CA ALA A 58 -43.01 -48.84 -1.73
C ALA A 58 -42.46 -47.40 -1.63
N ALA A 59 -41.46 -47.11 -0.79
CA ALA A 59 -40.87 -45.77 -0.69
C ALA A 59 -39.46 -45.72 -1.30
N ARG A 60 -39.32 -45.07 -2.46
CA ARG A 60 -38.03 -44.61 -3.00
C ARG A 60 -37.89 -43.08 -2.82
N PRO A 61 -37.41 -42.60 -1.67
CA PRO A 61 -36.99 -41.20 -1.55
C PRO A 61 -35.56 -41.02 -2.10
N GLU A 62 -35.25 -39.79 -2.52
CA GLU A 62 -33.89 -39.33 -2.82
C GLU A 62 -32.97 -39.49 -1.58
N PRO A 63 -31.64 -39.64 -1.76
CA PRO A 63 -30.74 -39.86 -0.63
C PRO A 63 -30.83 -38.68 0.35
N PRO A 64 -31.24 -38.93 1.61
CA PRO A 64 -31.32 -37.88 2.63
C PRO A 64 -29.97 -37.16 2.79
N ALA A 65 -30.00 -35.84 2.93
CA ALA A 65 -28.81 -34.99 2.93
C ALA A 65 -27.80 -35.35 4.04
N LEU A 66 -28.27 -35.93 5.15
CA LEU A 66 -27.42 -36.41 6.24
C LEU A 66 -26.58 -37.65 5.84
N LEU A 67 -27.06 -38.49 4.92
CA LEU A 67 -26.26 -39.60 4.38
C LEU A 67 -25.09 -39.10 3.52
N GLN A 68 -25.30 -38.00 2.77
CA GLN A 68 -24.24 -37.39 1.98
C GLN A 68 -23.13 -36.81 2.87
N GLN A 69 -23.48 -36.26 4.04
CA GLN A 69 -22.53 -35.79 5.04
C GLN A 69 -21.71 -36.93 5.66
N PHE A 70 -22.33 -38.07 5.95
CA PHE A 70 -21.60 -39.25 6.43
C PHE A 70 -20.66 -39.80 5.37
N GLU A 71 -21.08 -39.79 4.10
CA GLU A 71 -20.24 -40.23 2.99
C GLU A 71 -19.08 -39.26 2.74
N SER A 72 -19.30 -37.95 2.82
CA SER A 72 -18.24 -36.93 2.69
C SER A 72 -17.23 -37.01 3.82
N LEU A 73 -17.67 -37.30 5.06
CA LEU A 73 -16.76 -37.52 6.18
C LEU A 73 -15.86 -38.73 5.96
N VAL A 74 -16.43 -39.85 5.53
CA VAL A 74 -15.67 -41.08 5.25
C VAL A 74 -14.65 -40.83 4.12
N ARG A 75 -15.03 -40.10 3.06
CA ARG A 75 -14.10 -39.72 1.99
C ARG A 75 -13.01 -38.75 2.47
N SER A 76 -13.38 -37.73 3.23
CA SER A 76 -12.43 -36.75 3.78
C SER A 76 -11.38 -37.42 4.68
N VAL A 77 -11.79 -38.41 5.48
CA VAL A 77 -10.85 -39.19 6.30
C VAL A 77 -9.94 -40.03 5.41
N ASP A 78 -10.46 -40.64 4.33
CA ASP A 78 -9.65 -41.43 3.40
C ASP A 78 -8.61 -40.60 2.66
N ASP A 79 -9.00 -39.45 2.12
CA ASP A 79 -8.11 -38.54 1.38
C ASP A 79 -7.01 -37.98 2.29
N SER A 80 -7.34 -37.71 3.55
CA SER A 80 -6.41 -37.16 4.54
C SER A 80 -5.42 -38.18 5.09
N LEU A 81 -5.63 -39.50 4.89
CA LEU A 81 -4.81 -40.57 5.49
C LEU A 81 -3.32 -40.49 5.10
N ALA A 82 -3.00 -39.99 3.90
CA ALA A 82 -1.64 -39.92 3.39
C ALA A 82 -0.81 -38.75 3.99
N SER A 83 -1.46 -37.72 4.53
CA SER A 83 -0.84 -36.46 4.96
C SER A 83 -1.27 -36.02 6.37
N LEU A 84 -1.51 -36.96 7.29
CA LEU A 84 -2.06 -36.66 8.61
C LEU A 84 -1.09 -35.87 9.51
N SER A 85 -1.42 -34.59 9.76
CA SER A 85 -0.84 -33.81 10.86
C SER A 85 -1.57 -34.09 12.20
N PRO A 86 -0.98 -33.78 13.36
CA PRO A 86 -1.63 -33.96 14.66
C PRO A 86 -2.93 -33.14 14.83
N SER A 87 -3.01 -31.95 14.24
CA SER A 87 -4.21 -31.09 14.24
C SER A 87 -5.31 -31.61 13.32
N ASP A 88 -4.94 -32.22 12.19
CA ASP A 88 -5.92 -32.88 11.33
C ASP A 88 -6.52 -34.11 12.03
N VAL A 89 -5.72 -34.85 12.79
CA VAL A 89 -6.21 -36.00 13.57
C VAL A 89 -7.19 -35.57 14.66
N SER A 90 -6.98 -34.43 15.35
CA SER A 90 -7.93 -33.94 16.35
C SER A 90 -9.22 -33.43 15.70
N ARG A 91 -9.13 -32.67 14.59
CA ARG A 91 -10.28 -32.21 13.80
C ARG A 91 -11.13 -33.38 13.29
N LEU A 92 -10.52 -34.32 12.56
CA LEU A 92 -11.22 -35.49 12.01
C LEU A 92 -11.85 -36.37 13.11
N ARG A 93 -11.21 -36.44 14.29
CA ARG A 93 -11.77 -37.15 15.44
C ARG A 93 -13.00 -36.46 16.01
N ALA A 94 -12.99 -35.12 16.10
CA ALA A 94 -14.15 -34.35 16.53
C ALA A 94 -15.32 -34.48 15.55
N GLU A 95 -15.05 -34.39 14.25
CA GLU A 95 -16.05 -34.57 13.18
C GLU A 95 -16.67 -35.99 13.20
N THR A 96 -15.83 -37.02 13.37
CA THR A 96 -16.29 -38.42 13.46
C THR A 96 -17.17 -38.63 14.71
N ARG A 97 -16.80 -38.01 15.83
CA ARG A 97 -17.61 -38.04 17.07
C ARG A 97 -18.95 -37.34 16.89
N ALA A 98 -18.96 -36.13 16.33
CA ALA A 98 -20.19 -35.38 16.09
C ALA A 98 -21.14 -36.17 15.18
N SER A 99 -20.61 -36.81 14.13
CA SER A 99 -21.39 -37.65 13.23
C SER A 99 -21.93 -38.91 13.92
N ARG A 100 -21.16 -39.54 14.81
CA ARG A 100 -21.64 -40.64 15.64
C ARG A 100 -22.76 -40.20 16.57
N ASP A 101 -22.60 -39.08 17.26
CA ASP A 101 -23.59 -38.58 18.21
C ASP A 101 -24.90 -38.21 17.49
N ARG A 102 -24.82 -37.72 16.25
CA ARG A 102 -25.99 -37.56 15.35
C ARG A 102 -26.67 -38.88 15.04
N VAL A 103 -25.92 -39.93 14.67
CA VAL A 103 -26.51 -41.27 14.47
C VAL A 103 -27.21 -41.76 15.74
N THR A 104 -26.59 -41.58 16.91
CA THR A 104 -27.18 -41.96 18.20
C THR A 104 -28.44 -41.15 18.51
N TYR A 105 -28.48 -39.86 18.19
CA TYR A 105 -29.67 -39.03 18.34
C TYR A 105 -30.83 -39.50 17.45
N VAL A 106 -30.55 -39.78 16.17
CA VAL A 106 -31.54 -40.34 15.24
C VAL A 106 -32.06 -41.67 15.78
N LEU A 107 -31.18 -42.57 16.23
CA LEU A 107 -31.58 -43.85 16.83
C LEU A 107 -32.47 -43.69 18.07
N ALA A 108 -32.22 -42.68 18.91
CA ALA A 108 -33.00 -42.46 20.13
C ALA A 108 -34.39 -41.87 19.88
N ARG A 109 -34.55 -41.09 18.80
CA ARG A 109 -35.77 -40.34 18.49
C ARG A 109 -36.69 -41.03 17.50
N THR A 110 -36.21 -42.04 16.77
CA THR A 110 -36.96 -42.70 15.71
C THR A 110 -37.85 -43.80 16.28
N GLN A 111 -39.17 -43.69 16.04
CA GLN A 111 -40.15 -44.73 16.37
C GLN A 111 -40.89 -45.23 15.12
N THR A 112 -41.02 -44.37 14.11
CA THR A 112 -41.67 -44.70 12.84
C THR A 112 -40.82 -44.30 11.64
N TRP A 113 -41.12 -44.86 10.46
CA TRP A 113 -40.41 -44.53 9.21
C TRP A 113 -40.47 -43.04 8.82
N PRO A 114 -41.62 -42.33 8.97
CA PRO A 114 -41.67 -40.88 8.73
C PRO A 114 -40.72 -40.09 9.64
N ASP A 115 -40.55 -40.48 10.90
CA ASP A 115 -39.62 -39.83 11.84
C ASP A 115 -38.17 -40.02 11.38
N LEU A 116 -37.83 -41.24 10.94
CA LEU A 116 -36.51 -41.58 10.41
C LEU A 116 -36.21 -40.80 9.12
N ALA A 117 -37.17 -40.73 8.20
CA ALA A 117 -37.02 -39.99 6.95
C ALA A 117 -36.85 -38.48 7.20
N LEU A 118 -37.62 -37.90 8.12
CA LEU A 118 -37.52 -36.50 8.51
C LEU A 118 -36.15 -36.20 9.15
N LEU A 119 -35.74 -36.99 10.13
CA LEU A 119 -34.48 -36.79 10.85
C LEU A 119 -33.24 -37.00 9.98
N LEU A 120 -33.32 -37.87 8.96
CA LEU A 120 -32.25 -38.03 7.98
C LEU A 120 -32.24 -36.93 6.90
N SER A 121 -33.36 -36.22 6.70
CA SER A 121 -33.46 -35.12 5.73
C SER A 121 -32.95 -33.76 6.25
N LEU A 122 -32.91 -33.58 7.57
CA LEU A 122 -32.41 -32.37 8.23
C LEU A 122 -30.88 -32.38 8.25
N ALA A 123 -30.24 -31.76 7.25
CA ALA A 123 -28.78 -31.75 7.14
C ALA A 123 -28.07 -30.63 7.94
N ASP A 124 -28.68 -29.47 8.17
CA ASP A 124 -27.92 -28.31 8.67
C ASP A 124 -28.49 -27.54 9.86
N GLU A 125 -29.58 -27.98 10.46
CA GLU A 125 -30.04 -27.36 11.70
C GLU A 125 -30.40 -28.46 12.71
N VAL A 126 -29.48 -28.76 13.62
CA VAL A 126 -29.93 -28.77 15.01
C VAL A 126 -30.11 -27.28 15.31
N PRO A 127 -31.32 -26.70 15.25
CA PRO A 127 -31.50 -25.42 15.91
C PRO A 127 -31.02 -25.67 17.33
N ALA A 128 -30.03 -24.92 17.80
CA ALA A 128 -29.77 -24.83 19.22
C ALA A 128 -31.15 -24.54 19.81
N ALA A 129 -31.74 -25.54 20.49
CA ALA A 129 -33.11 -25.43 20.96
C ALA A 129 -33.21 -24.06 21.63
N ASP A 130 -34.08 -23.17 21.14
CA ASP A 130 -34.22 -21.84 21.72
C ASP A 130 -34.38 -22.04 23.22
N ARG A 131 -33.32 -21.70 23.97
CA ARG A 131 -33.23 -22.07 25.38
C ARG A 131 -34.05 -21.06 26.13
N ASP A 132 -34.95 -21.53 26.97
CA ASP A 132 -35.82 -20.66 27.74
C ASP A 132 -34.98 -19.68 28.58
N ALA A 133 -35.43 -18.42 28.68
CA ALA A 133 -34.80 -17.40 29.52
C ALA A 133 -34.61 -17.87 30.98
N ALA A 134 -35.46 -18.79 31.45
CA ALA A 134 -35.35 -19.41 32.76
C ALA A 134 -34.10 -20.31 32.93
N GLU A 135 -33.66 -21.00 31.87
CA GLU A 135 -32.44 -21.82 31.88
C GLU A 135 -31.19 -20.93 31.95
N VAL A 136 -31.17 -19.83 31.17
CA VAL A 136 -30.08 -18.84 31.20
C VAL A 136 -29.98 -18.17 32.58
N LEU A 137 -31.12 -17.83 33.19
CA LEU A 137 -31.17 -17.32 34.57
C LEU A 137 -30.70 -18.36 35.60
N ALA A 138 -31.00 -19.65 35.40
CA ALA A 138 -30.50 -20.70 36.29
C ALA A 138 -28.98 -20.81 36.24
N TRP A 139 -28.38 -20.71 35.05
CA TRP A 139 -26.92 -20.67 34.90
C TRP A 139 -26.29 -19.46 35.57
N LEU A 140 -26.85 -18.26 35.39
CA LEU A 140 -26.32 -17.06 36.02
C LEU A 140 -26.43 -17.10 37.54
N ARG A 141 -27.50 -17.72 38.09
CA ARG A 141 -27.60 -17.97 39.54
C ARG A 141 -26.50 -18.90 40.05
N ILE A 142 -26.12 -19.91 39.28
CA ILE A 142 -25.01 -20.80 39.61
C ILE A 142 -23.67 -20.03 39.59
N LEU A 143 -23.46 -19.18 38.58
CA LEU A 143 -22.26 -18.36 38.44
C LEU A 143 -22.14 -17.30 39.55
N ASN A 144 -23.26 -16.68 39.96
CA ASN A 144 -23.30 -15.68 41.03
C ASN A 144 -23.35 -16.27 42.45
N SER A 145 -23.35 -17.60 42.58
CA SER A 145 -23.43 -18.26 43.90
C SER A 145 -22.30 -17.78 44.83
N PRO A 146 -22.60 -17.44 46.10
CA PRO A 146 -21.59 -17.01 47.06
C PRO A 146 -20.54 -18.09 47.36
N SER A 147 -20.84 -19.37 47.08
CA SER A 147 -19.87 -20.48 47.17
C SER A 147 -18.68 -20.32 46.22
N ASN A 148 -18.89 -19.62 45.10
CA ASN A 148 -17.90 -19.43 44.04
C ASN A 148 -17.17 -18.08 44.16
N ASN A 149 -17.63 -17.20 45.06
CA ASN A 149 -17.08 -15.86 45.25
C ASN A 149 -15.79 -15.89 46.08
N ARG A 150 -14.67 -16.22 45.42
CA ARG A 150 -13.37 -16.39 46.07
C ARG A 150 -12.25 -15.77 45.26
N ARG A 151 -11.30 -15.11 45.94
CA ARG A 151 -10.05 -14.67 45.32
C ARG A 151 -9.25 -15.89 44.83
N PRO A 152 -8.67 -15.86 43.61
CA PRO A 152 -7.83 -16.94 43.12
C PRO A 152 -6.69 -17.26 44.10
N ALA A 153 -6.47 -18.55 44.36
CA ALA A 153 -5.35 -19.00 45.23
C ALA A 153 -4.14 -19.43 44.41
N HIS A 154 -3.06 -19.80 45.11
CA HIS A 154 -1.89 -20.40 44.46
C HIS A 154 -2.28 -21.62 43.62
N GLN A 155 -1.57 -21.81 42.51
CA GLN A 155 -1.90 -22.74 41.42
C GLN A 155 -2.30 -24.16 41.87
N HIS A 156 -1.64 -24.70 42.90
CA HIS A 156 -1.94 -26.05 43.41
C HIS A 156 -3.27 -26.14 44.15
N GLU A 157 -3.63 -25.11 44.91
CA GLU A 157 -4.91 -25.03 45.62
C GLU A 157 -6.05 -24.77 44.63
N GLU A 158 -5.82 -23.87 43.67
CA GLU A 158 -6.79 -23.57 42.61
C GLU A 158 -7.13 -24.81 41.77
N LYS A 159 -6.13 -25.66 41.49
CA LYS A 159 -6.35 -26.93 40.80
C LYS A 159 -7.26 -27.87 41.58
N ARG A 160 -7.07 -27.97 42.91
CA ARG A 160 -7.92 -28.80 43.78
C ARG A 160 -9.35 -28.29 43.83
N PHE A 161 -9.53 -27.00 44.11
CA PHE A 161 -10.87 -26.38 44.15
C PHE A 161 -11.64 -26.56 42.84
N ARG A 162 -10.94 -26.51 41.70
CA ARG A 162 -11.55 -26.76 40.39
C ARG A 162 -11.96 -28.23 40.22
N ASP A 163 -11.10 -29.17 40.59
CA ASP A 163 -11.38 -30.60 40.46
C ASP A 163 -12.55 -31.01 41.38
N ASP A 164 -12.63 -30.41 42.57
CA ASP A 164 -13.77 -30.54 43.49
C ASP A 164 -15.04 -29.93 42.88
N ARG A 165 -14.97 -28.71 42.35
CA ARG A 165 -16.11 -28.02 41.71
C ARG A 165 -16.69 -28.80 40.52
N ARG A 166 -15.84 -29.42 39.69
CA ARG A 166 -16.29 -30.26 38.57
C ARG A 166 -16.97 -31.55 39.04
N SER A 167 -16.60 -32.04 40.22
CA SER A 167 -17.19 -33.24 40.82
C SER A 167 -18.53 -32.92 41.49
N GLU A 168 -18.63 -31.77 42.16
CA GLU A 168 -19.81 -31.35 42.91
C GLU A 168 -20.85 -30.62 42.04
N GLN A 169 -20.43 -29.85 41.04
CA GLN A 169 -21.28 -29.00 40.20
C GLN A 169 -20.80 -28.98 38.73
N PRO A 170 -21.05 -30.05 37.95
CA PRO A 170 -20.66 -30.10 36.53
C PRO A 170 -21.38 -29.06 35.67
N GLU A 171 -22.53 -28.56 36.13
CA GLU A 171 -23.32 -27.53 35.44
C GLU A 171 -22.61 -26.17 35.39
N TYR A 172 -21.68 -25.89 36.31
CA TYR A 172 -20.93 -24.62 36.33
C TYR A 172 -20.12 -24.42 35.04
N THR A 173 -19.43 -25.48 34.58
CA THR A 173 -18.61 -25.43 33.36
C THR A 173 -19.48 -25.21 32.12
N ARG A 174 -20.63 -25.87 32.06
CA ARG A 174 -21.62 -25.69 30.98
C ARG A 174 -22.23 -24.29 31.02
N ALA A 175 -22.61 -23.81 32.21
CA ALA A 175 -23.13 -22.48 32.44
C ALA A 175 -22.14 -21.44 31.92
N ALA A 176 -20.87 -21.52 32.33
CA ALA A 176 -19.82 -20.57 31.99
C ALA A 176 -19.61 -20.36 30.48
N LEU A 177 -19.82 -21.39 29.66
CA LEU A 177 -19.59 -21.36 28.21
C LEU A 177 -20.78 -20.83 27.39
N HIS A 178 -22.01 -21.23 27.74
CA HIS A 178 -23.17 -21.08 26.85
C HIS A 178 -24.06 -19.87 27.13
N TRP A 179 -24.04 -19.31 28.34
CA TRP A 179 -24.88 -18.15 28.66
C TRP A 179 -24.67 -16.94 27.72
N PRO A 180 -23.47 -16.62 27.21
CA PRO A 180 -23.27 -15.46 26.35
C PRO A 180 -23.92 -15.59 24.97
N ASP A 181 -24.17 -16.81 24.48
CA ASP A 181 -24.82 -17.04 23.17
C ASP A 181 -26.29 -16.60 23.18
N GLU A 182 -26.97 -16.76 24.33
CA GLU A 182 -28.42 -16.54 24.46
C GLU A 182 -28.76 -15.25 25.25
N ALA A 183 -27.76 -14.59 25.85
CA ALA A 183 -27.95 -13.44 26.72
C ALA A 183 -28.64 -12.25 26.03
N GLU A 184 -28.25 -11.91 24.80
CA GLU A 184 -28.82 -10.75 24.09
C GLU A 184 -30.28 -10.97 23.68
N LYS A 185 -30.67 -12.21 23.33
CA LYS A 185 -32.07 -12.54 22.99
C LYS A 185 -33.03 -12.32 24.17
N HIS A 186 -32.53 -12.49 25.40
CA HIS A 186 -33.32 -12.42 26.63
C HIS A 186 -32.85 -11.31 27.59
N TRP A 187 -32.21 -10.26 27.07
CA TRP A 187 -31.53 -9.25 27.88
C TRP A 187 -32.40 -8.65 28.98
N GLN A 188 -33.67 -8.33 28.70
CA GLN A 188 -34.58 -7.72 29.69
C GLN A 188 -34.75 -8.56 30.96
N ALA A 189 -34.74 -9.89 30.85
CA ALA A 189 -34.87 -10.78 32.00
C ALA A 189 -33.53 -11.05 32.69
N VAL A 190 -32.46 -11.04 31.92
CA VAL A 190 -31.13 -11.55 32.30
C VAL A 190 -30.17 -10.44 32.78
N ALA A 191 -30.39 -9.20 32.34
CA ALA A 191 -29.57 -8.02 32.67
C ALA A 191 -29.15 -7.90 34.14
N PRO A 192 -30.05 -7.99 35.15
CA PRO A 192 -29.63 -7.79 36.54
C PRO A 192 -28.65 -8.87 37.04
N ALA A 193 -28.82 -10.11 36.58
CA ALA A 193 -27.94 -11.21 36.95
C ALA A 193 -26.58 -11.12 36.25
N VAL A 194 -26.53 -10.60 35.02
CA VAL A 194 -25.29 -10.34 34.28
C VAL A 194 -24.53 -9.17 34.89
N GLU A 195 -25.21 -8.06 35.23
CA GLU A 195 -24.58 -6.91 35.88
C GLU A 195 -24.02 -7.26 37.27
N GLU A 196 -24.69 -8.15 38.01
CA GLU A 196 -24.16 -8.71 39.26
C GLU A 196 -22.88 -9.53 39.02
N LEU A 197 -22.83 -10.35 37.96
CA LEU A 197 -21.65 -11.13 37.60
C LEU A 197 -20.47 -10.22 37.21
N PHE A 198 -20.73 -9.15 36.46
CA PHE A 198 -19.72 -8.20 35.94
C PHE A 198 -19.39 -7.07 36.92
N THR A 199 -19.83 -7.17 38.17
CA THR A 199 -19.46 -6.21 39.21
C THR A 199 -17.95 -6.29 39.51
N PRO A 200 -17.17 -5.21 39.36
CA PRO A 200 -15.71 -5.26 39.48
C PRO A 200 -15.23 -5.51 40.92
N ALA A 201 -14.04 -6.12 41.03
CA ALA A 201 -13.34 -6.28 42.29
C ALA A 201 -13.06 -4.90 42.95
N PRO A 202 -13.10 -4.79 44.30
CA PRO A 202 -13.17 -5.86 45.30
C PRO A 202 -14.59 -6.25 45.74
N ARG A 203 -15.64 -5.82 45.03
CA ARG A 203 -17.04 -6.09 45.44
C ARG A 203 -17.45 -7.54 45.20
N SER A 204 -16.91 -8.19 44.17
CA SER A 204 -17.12 -9.60 43.86
C SER A 204 -15.91 -10.17 43.13
N PHE A 205 -15.57 -11.43 43.39
CA PHE A 205 -14.59 -12.23 42.67
C PHE A 205 -15.25 -13.24 41.72
N ASN A 206 -16.58 -13.28 41.63
CA ASN A 206 -17.32 -14.16 40.73
C ASN A 206 -16.92 -13.93 39.26
N PHE A 207 -16.73 -12.67 38.86
CA PHE A 207 -16.23 -12.30 37.54
C PHE A 207 -14.91 -13.00 37.21
N ILE A 208 -13.91 -12.89 38.09
CA ILE A 208 -12.57 -13.44 37.89
C ILE A 208 -12.63 -14.97 37.82
N GLN A 209 -13.42 -15.59 38.69
CA GLN A 209 -13.61 -17.05 38.71
C GLN A 209 -14.31 -17.57 37.46
N TRP A 210 -15.32 -16.86 36.98
CA TRP A 210 -15.98 -17.19 35.71
C TRP A 210 -15.04 -16.97 34.53
N ALA A 211 -14.35 -15.83 34.44
CA ALA A 211 -13.45 -15.48 33.35
C ALA A 211 -12.31 -16.50 33.19
N LEU A 212 -11.74 -16.97 34.30
CA LEU A 212 -10.71 -18.02 34.30
C LEU A 212 -11.26 -19.38 33.83
N GLU A 213 -12.49 -19.75 34.22
CA GLU A 213 -13.09 -21.01 33.75
C GLU A 213 -13.50 -20.91 32.27
N TYR A 214 -14.00 -19.75 31.83
CA TYR A 214 -14.32 -19.47 30.44
C TYR A 214 -13.07 -19.62 29.55
N ALA A 215 -11.96 -18.99 29.91
CA ALA A 215 -10.70 -19.10 29.16
C ALA A 215 -10.18 -20.55 29.08
N ARG A 216 -10.32 -21.32 30.17
CA ARG A 216 -9.88 -22.73 30.26
C ARG A 216 -10.65 -23.67 29.35
N GLU A 217 -11.96 -23.48 29.26
CA GLU A 217 -12.83 -24.33 28.46
C GLU A 217 -12.81 -23.93 26.98
N ARG A 218 -12.72 -22.63 26.69
CA ARG A 218 -12.64 -22.13 25.32
C ARG A 218 -11.30 -22.41 24.66
N PHE A 219 -10.21 -22.31 25.43
CA PHE A 219 -8.82 -22.50 24.96
C PHE A 219 -8.06 -23.52 25.84
N PRO A 220 -8.42 -24.82 25.75
CA PRO A 220 -7.84 -25.85 26.61
C PRO A 220 -6.35 -26.10 26.37
N GLU A 221 -5.84 -25.79 25.18
CA GLU A 221 -4.42 -25.96 24.83
C GLU A 221 -3.50 -24.96 25.55
N GLN A 222 -4.02 -23.80 25.93
CA GLN A 222 -3.23 -22.71 26.52
C GLN A 222 -3.57 -22.45 27.99
N TYR A 223 -4.81 -22.70 28.40
CA TYR A 223 -5.25 -22.46 29.79
C TYR A 223 -5.71 -23.75 30.49
N GLY A 224 -6.02 -24.79 29.73
CA GLY A 224 -6.54 -26.06 30.23
C GLY A 224 -5.48 -27.00 30.84
N ARG A 225 -5.86 -28.27 31.00
CA ARG A 225 -4.98 -29.29 31.62
C ARG A 225 -3.78 -29.67 30.75
N ASP A 226 -3.88 -29.42 29.44
CA ASP A 226 -2.86 -29.77 28.43
C ASP A 226 -1.90 -28.61 28.13
N CYS A 227 -2.00 -27.51 28.89
CA CYS A 227 -1.14 -26.34 28.77
C CYS A 227 0.33 -26.70 28.99
N ARG A 228 1.19 -26.27 28.06
CA ARG A 228 2.65 -26.45 28.12
C ARG A 228 3.33 -25.48 29.10
N ASP A 229 2.77 -24.27 29.24
CA ASP A 229 3.35 -23.16 30.01
C ASP A 229 2.39 -22.63 31.07
N ALA A 230 2.59 -23.06 32.31
CA ALA A 230 1.81 -22.63 33.48
C ALA A 230 1.78 -21.10 33.71
N GLY A 231 2.73 -20.36 33.11
CA GLY A 231 2.78 -18.90 33.16
C GLY A 231 1.53 -18.25 32.57
N HIS A 232 0.92 -18.82 31.53
CA HIS A 232 -0.18 -18.14 30.83
C HIS A 232 -1.41 -17.89 31.72
N VAL A 233 -1.77 -18.89 32.53
CA VAL A 233 -2.87 -18.81 33.49
C VAL A 233 -2.51 -17.89 34.66
N ALA A 234 -1.23 -17.89 35.08
CA ALA A 234 -0.77 -17.06 36.19
C ALA A 234 -0.81 -15.58 35.84
N ASP A 235 -0.38 -15.20 34.63
CA ASP A 235 -0.42 -13.81 34.17
C ASP A 235 -1.87 -13.33 34.03
N LEU A 236 -2.75 -14.13 33.39
CA LEU A 236 -4.17 -13.79 33.28
C LEU A 236 -4.82 -13.59 34.66
N THR A 237 -4.47 -14.45 35.62
CA THR A 237 -4.95 -14.34 37.01
C THR A 237 -4.42 -13.07 37.68
N HIS A 238 -3.14 -12.73 37.47
CA HIS A 238 -2.52 -11.52 38.00
C HIS A 238 -3.17 -10.27 37.43
N ASP A 239 -3.36 -10.21 36.12
CA ASP A 239 -3.90 -9.03 35.42
C ASP A 239 -5.40 -8.82 35.71
N LEU A 240 -6.16 -9.89 35.95
CA LEU A 240 -7.53 -9.80 36.45
C LEU A 240 -7.60 -9.32 37.92
N ASP A 241 -6.65 -9.71 38.78
CA ASP A 241 -6.61 -9.32 40.19
C ASP A 241 -6.09 -7.89 40.39
N VAL A 242 -5.12 -7.47 39.58
CA VAL A 242 -4.63 -6.07 39.51
C VAL A 242 -5.67 -5.14 38.87
N GLY A 243 -6.62 -5.69 38.13
CA GLY A 243 -7.65 -4.93 37.41
C GLY A 243 -7.13 -4.29 36.12
N ALA A 244 -6.04 -4.83 35.56
CA ALA A 244 -5.55 -4.47 34.24
C ALA A 244 -6.55 -4.92 33.16
N ILE A 245 -7.17 -6.08 33.35
CA ILE A 245 -8.30 -6.55 32.52
C ILE A 245 -9.60 -6.23 33.25
N THR A 246 -10.45 -5.42 32.61
CA THR A 246 -11.71 -4.95 33.19
C THR A 246 -12.92 -5.77 32.70
N PRO A 247 -14.08 -5.70 33.38
CA PRO A 247 -15.32 -6.32 32.90
C PRO A 247 -15.73 -5.86 31.49
N LEU A 248 -15.36 -4.63 31.10
CA LEU A 248 -15.58 -4.10 29.75
C LEU A 248 -14.84 -4.92 28.68
N HIS A 249 -13.59 -5.33 28.94
CA HIS A 249 -12.81 -6.15 28.01
C HIS A 249 -13.52 -7.49 27.68
N PHE A 250 -14.05 -8.17 28.71
CA PHE A 250 -14.79 -9.42 28.50
C PHE A 250 -16.16 -9.19 27.86
N ALA A 251 -16.87 -8.11 28.21
CA ALA A 251 -18.14 -7.76 27.57
C ALA A 251 -17.98 -7.56 26.04
N VAL A 252 -16.86 -6.96 25.64
CA VAL A 252 -16.46 -6.77 24.24
C VAL A 252 -16.17 -8.09 23.53
N ILE A 253 -15.33 -8.96 24.12
CA ILE A 253 -15.00 -10.27 23.51
C ILE A 253 -16.24 -11.14 23.32
N LEU A 254 -17.12 -11.15 24.32
CA LEU A 254 -18.38 -11.88 24.27
C LEU A 254 -19.35 -11.31 23.22
N GLY A 255 -19.13 -10.10 22.69
CA GLY A 255 -20.03 -9.51 21.72
C GLY A 255 -21.39 -9.14 22.33
N LEU A 256 -21.41 -8.57 23.53
CA LEU A 256 -22.63 -8.14 24.22
C LEU A 256 -22.78 -6.60 24.21
N PRO A 257 -23.40 -6.00 23.17
CA PRO A 257 -23.57 -4.55 23.07
C PRO A 257 -24.38 -3.97 24.23
N SER A 258 -25.41 -4.67 24.70
CA SER A 258 -26.28 -4.19 25.77
C SER A 258 -25.52 -4.05 27.10
N LEU A 259 -24.64 -5.02 27.40
CA LEU A 259 -23.76 -4.97 28.57
C LEU A 259 -22.72 -3.84 28.44
N CYS A 260 -22.13 -3.67 27.26
CA CYS A 260 -21.16 -2.60 27.02
C CYS A 260 -21.79 -1.22 27.27
N ARG A 261 -23.04 -0.99 26.85
CA ARG A 261 -23.78 0.25 27.14
C ARG A 261 -23.97 0.49 28.63
N SER A 262 -24.39 -0.53 29.38
CA SER A 262 -24.53 -0.44 30.85
C SER A 262 -23.19 -0.12 31.52
N LEU A 263 -22.11 -0.78 31.13
CA LEU A 263 -20.78 -0.58 31.71
C LEU A 263 -20.19 0.80 31.36
N LEU A 264 -20.37 1.28 30.13
CA LEU A 264 -19.95 2.63 29.73
C LEU A 264 -20.76 3.70 30.48
N PHE A 265 -22.08 3.52 30.64
CA PHE A 265 -22.90 4.41 31.46
C PHE A 265 -22.47 4.43 32.94
N ALA A 266 -22.00 3.29 33.45
CA ALA A 266 -21.44 3.19 34.79
C ALA A 266 -20.04 3.81 34.94
N GLY A 267 -19.46 4.35 33.86
CA GLY A 267 -18.15 5.02 33.86
C GLY A 267 -16.97 4.06 33.79
N ALA A 268 -17.12 2.91 33.12
CA ALA A 268 -16.00 2.00 32.88
C ALA A 268 -14.88 2.68 32.08
N ASP A 269 -13.63 2.47 32.51
CA ASP A 269 -12.45 3.06 31.88
C ASP A 269 -12.16 2.40 30.52
N THR A 270 -12.16 3.23 29.48
CA THR A 270 -11.92 2.87 28.07
C THR A 270 -10.42 2.85 27.72
N HIS A 271 -9.57 3.50 28.53
CA HIS A 271 -8.14 3.65 28.28
C HIS A 271 -7.26 2.63 28.98
N ARG A 272 -7.86 1.84 29.87
CA ARG A 272 -7.11 0.89 30.70
C ARG A 272 -6.51 -0.21 29.84
N ALA A 273 -5.32 0.05 29.31
CA ALA A 273 -4.51 -0.89 28.57
C ALA A 273 -3.52 -1.53 29.54
N GLY A 274 -3.75 -2.80 29.86
CA GLY A 274 -2.74 -3.67 30.50
C GLY A 274 -1.78 -4.26 29.45
N ALA A 275 -1.04 -5.29 29.82
CA ALA A 275 -0.21 -6.12 28.92
C ALA A 275 -1.01 -7.01 27.94
N TRP A 276 -2.28 -6.65 27.71
CA TRP A 276 -3.21 -7.35 26.82
C TRP A 276 -3.92 -6.38 25.85
N GLY A 277 -3.57 -5.09 25.91
CA GLY A 277 -4.13 -4.04 25.09
C GLY A 277 -5.44 -3.42 25.55
N SER A 278 -5.96 -2.52 24.72
CA SER A 278 -7.15 -1.72 25.02
C SER A 278 -8.46 -2.46 24.75
N PRO A 279 -9.60 -2.03 25.31
CA PRO A 279 -10.91 -2.60 24.98
C PRO A 279 -11.22 -2.56 23.48
N LEU A 280 -10.74 -1.53 22.75
CA LEU A 280 -10.90 -1.45 21.29
C LEU A 280 -10.04 -2.49 20.56
N TYR A 281 -8.81 -2.75 21.02
CA TYR A 281 -7.99 -3.85 20.51
C TYR A 281 -8.71 -5.20 20.67
N TRP A 282 -9.36 -5.43 21.80
CA TRP A 282 -10.14 -6.64 22.05
C TRP A 282 -11.37 -6.75 21.13
N ALA A 283 -12.01 -5.62 20.82
CA ALA A 283 -13.14 -5.59 19.89
C ALA A 283 -12.71 -5.96 18.47
N LEU A 284 -11.55 -5.45 18.04
CA LEU A 284 -11.00 -5.67 16.70
C LEU A 284 -10.41 -7.07 16.54
N LEU A 285 -9.75 -7.63 17.55
CA LEU A 285 -9.13 -8.95 17.46
C LEU A 285 -10.11 -10.09 17.80
N GLY A 286 -10.96 -9.89 18.81
CA GLY A 286 -11.93 -10.89 19.26
C GLY A 286 -11.39 -11.86 20.32
N GLU A 287 -11.94 -13.07 20.35
CA GLU A 287 -11.61 -14.10 21.35
C GLU A 287 -10.12 -14.53 21.30
N GLU A 288 -9.44 -14.32 20.17
CA GLU A 288 -8.02 -14.63 19.99
C GLU A 288 -7.06 -13.74 20.80
N VAL A 289 -7.53 -12.66 21.44
CA VAL A 289 -6.65 -11.91 22.37
C VAL A 289 -6.14 -12.83 23.48
N LEU A 290 -6.99 -13.79 23.89
CA LEU A 290 -6.61 -14.77 24.88
C LEU A 290 -5.50 -15.69 24.39
N THR A 291 -5.27 -15.80 23.09
CA THR A 291 -4.22 -16.66 22.51
C THR A 291 -2.97 -15.90 22.08
N VAL A 292 -3.14 -14.70 21.53
CA VAL A 292 -2.07 -13.90 20.91
C VAL A 292 -1.39 -12.94 21.89
N ARG A 293 -2.12 -12.42 22.89
CA ARG A 293 -1.66 -11.34 23.79
C ARG A 293 -1.16 -10.09 23.03
N ASP A 294 -0.19 -9.39 23.61
CA ASP A 294 0.45 -8.16 23.10
C ASP A 294 1.55 -8.40 22.06
N SER A 295 1.91 -9.65 21.73
CA SER A 295 3.03 -9.95 20.81
C SER A 295 2.66 -10.93 19.71
N PRO A 296 1.86 -10.51 18.72
CA PRO A 296 1.62 -11.31 17.53
C PRO A 296 2.91 -11.65 16.78
N ARG A 297 3.00 -12.89 16.30
CA ARG A 297 4.15 -13.35 15.49
C ARG A 297 4.00 -12.99 14.01
N SER A 298 2.77 -12.97 13.49
CA SER A 298 2.46 -12.64 12.10
C SER A 298 0.96 -12.37 11.89
N TRP A 299 0.58 -11.69 10.79
CA TRP A 299 -0.83 -11.47 10.42
C TRP A 299 -1.67 -12.76 10.37
N PRO A 300 -1.24 -13.87 9.74
CA PRO A 300 -2.00 -15.12 9.75
C PRO A 300 -2.34 -15.67 11.15
N SER A 301 -1.56 -15.34 12.18
CA SER A 301 -1.85 -15.78 13.57
C SER A 301 -2.95 -14.97 14.24
N ILE A 302 -3.25 -13.78 13.71
CA ILE A 302 -4.21 -12.80 14.22
C ILE A 302 -5.54 -12.89 13.46
N LEU A 303 -5.46 -13.06 12.14
CA LEU A 303 -6.59 -12.90 11.21
C LEU A 303 -7.44 -14.18 11.11
N THR A 304 -7.99 -14.66 12.24
CA THR A 304 -8.87 -15.84 12.27
C THR A 304 -10.33 -15.46 12.02
N PRO A 305 -11.16 -16.36 11.44
CA PRO A 305 -12.57 -16.06 11.17
C PRO A 305 -13.32 -15.71 12.46
N TYR A 306 -13.96 -14.54 12.45
CA TYR A 306 -14.66 -13.99 13.61
C TYR A 306 -15.97 -14.72 13.94
N SER A 307 -16.22 -14.89 15.24
CA SER A 307 -17.55 -15.14 15.81
C SER A 307 -18.30 -13.81 16.02
N ARG A 308 -19.61 -13.77 15.71
CA ARG A 308 -20.56 -12.65 16.03
C ARG A 308 -20.19 -11.27 15.44
N LEU A 309 -19.92 -11.22 14.14
CA LEU A 309 -19.58 -9.97 13.42
C LEU A 309 -20.54 -8.78 13.64
N PRO A 310 -21.89 -8.93 13.58
CA PRO A 310 -22.80 -7.78 13.72
C PRO A 310 -22.76 -7.13 15.10
N ALA A 311 -22.70 -7.95 16.15
CA ALA A 311 -22.67 -7.45 17.53
C ALA A 311 -21.34 -6.72 17.82
N ARG A 312 -20.22 -7.23 17.30
CA ARG A 312 -18.91 -6.56 17.42
C ARG A 312 -18.86 -5.24 16.66
N HIS A 313 -19.44 -5.20 15.46
CA HIS A 313 -19.55 -3.97 14.69
C HIS A 313 -20.27 -2.87 15.48
N GLU A 314 -21.38 -3.20 16.15
CA GLU A 314 -22.08 -2.26 17.03
C GLU A 314 -21.21 -1.83 18.23
N ILE A 315 -20.53 -2.77 18.89
CA ILE A 315 -19.67 -2.47 20.05
C ILE A 315 -18.53 -1.53 19.69
N ILE A 316 -17.90 -1.72 18.52
CA ILE A 316 -16.82 -0.85 18.07
C ILE A 316 -17.34 0.58 17.90
N HIS A 317 -18.52 0.76 17.31
CA HIS A 317 -19.14 2.09 17.24
C HIS A 317 -19.44 2.67 18.63
N LEU A 318 -19.98 1.88 19.55
CA LEU A 318 -20.24 2.32 20.93
C LEU A 318 -18.97 2.76 21.66
N LEU A 319 -17.85 2.04 21.48
CA LEU A 319 -16.57 2.41 22.08
C LEU A 319 -16.00 3.69 21.46
N LEU A 320 -16.09 3.83 20.14
CA LEU A 320 -15.61 5.03 19.43
C LEU A 320 -16.47 6.26 19.75
N ASP A 321 -17.78 6.09 19.95
CA ASP A 321 -18.69 7.17 20.38
C ASP A 321 -18.43 7.59 21.83
N ALA A 322 -18.00 6.66 22.69
CA ALA A 322 -17.65 6.96 24.07
C ALA A 322 -16.33 7.73 24.17
N ASP A 323 -15.30 7.31 23.44
CA ASP A 323 -13.98 7.94 23.49
C ASP A 323 -13.13 7.63 22.24
N ALA A 324 -12.95 8.63 21.39
CA ALA A 324 -12.15 8.51 20.17
C ALA A 324 -10.63 8.40 20.43
N SER A 325 -10.15 8.76 21.63
CA SER A 325 -8.71 8.80 21.90
C SER A 325 -8.09 7.44 22.22
N ILE A 326 -8.93 6.41 22.41
CA ILE A 326 -8.51 4.99 22.54
C ILE A 326 -7.69 4.53 21.32
N CYS A 327 -7.92 5.14 20.16
CA CYS A 327 -7.28 4.79 18.89
C CYS A 327 -5.77 5.05 18.85
N ARG A 328 -5.22 5.82 19.80
CA ARG A 328 -3.78 6.12 19.89
C ARG A 328 -2.93 4.98 20.44
N TRP A 329 -3.56 3.95 21.00
CA TRP A 329 -2.85 2.82 21.59
C TRP A 329 -2.11 1.99 20.53
N ARG A 330 -0.96 1.42 20.91
CA ARG A 330 -0.08 0.63 20.05
C ARG A 330 0.32 -0.68 20.73
N PHE A 331 0.54 -1.73 19.94
CA PHE A 331 0.95 -3.06 20.42
C PHE A 331 2.28 -3.50 19.80
N ASP A 332 2.93 -4.49 20.40
CA ASP A 332 4.26 -4.93 19.94
C ASP A 332 4.14 -5.87 18.73
N GLY A 333 4.68 -5.43 17.60
CA GLY A 333 4.77 -6.26 16.40
C GLY A 333 5.99 -7.21 16.42
N PRO A 334 6.09 -8.13 15.43
CA PRO A 334 7.30 -8.92 15.16
C PRO A 334 8.52 -8.05 14.80
N THR A 335 8.28 -6.83 14.32
CA THR A 335 9.31 -5.80 14.08
C THR A 335 9.52 -4.96 15.34
N SER A 336 10.74 -4.47 15.59
CA SER A 336 11.08 -3.63 16.77
C SER A 336 10.27 -2.33 16.93
N ARG A 337 9.37 -2.01 16.00
CA ARG A 337 8.47 -0.84 16.05
C ARG A 337 7.06 -1.29 16.47
N PRO A 338 6.41 -0.59 17.41
CA PRO A 338 5.07 -0.92 17.86
C PRO A 338 4.03 -0.59 16.77
N TRP A 339 3.15 -1.55 16.51
CA TRP A 339 2.09 -1.51 15.53
C TRP A 339 0.88 -0.69 16.01
N SER A 340 0.22 -0.04 15.07
CA SER A 340 -1.01 0.72 15.27
C SER A 340 -2.25 -0.17 15.19
N LEU A 341 -3.38 0.32 15.72
CA LEU A 341 -4.68 -0.32 15.53
C LEU A 341 -5.23 -0.19 14.08
N ALA A 342 -4.61 0.60 13.21
CA ALA A 342 -5.11 0.87 11.87
C ALA A 342 -5.15 -0.40 11.00
N GLY A 343 -4.14 -1.27 11.09
CA GLY A 343 -4.11 -2.55 10.35
C GLY A 343 -5.26 -3.48 10.73
N LEU A 344 -5.56 -3.62 12.03
CA LEU A 344 -6.67 -4.44 12.51
C LEU A 344 -8.03 -3.85 12.13
N ALA A 345 -8.18 -2.53 12.26
CA ALA A 345 -9.38 -1.82 11.85
C ALA A 345 -9.63 -1.94 10.34
N PHE A 346 -8.57 -1.90 9.52
CA PHE A 346 -8.66 -2.08 8.08
C PHE A 346 -9.15 -3.49 7.71
N TRP A 347 -8.60 -4.52 8.35
CA TRP A 347 -9.04 -5.88 8.09
C TRP A 347 -10.49 -6.14 8.54
N PHE A 348 -10.85 -5.63 9.73
CA PHE A 348 -12.23 -5.72 10.22
C PHE A 348 -13.21 -5.01 9.27
N ALA A 349 -12.86 -3.82 8.79
CA ALA A 349 -13.65 -3.06 7.83
C ALA A 349 -13.82 -3.80 6.50
N CYS A 350 -12.77 -4.49 6.02
CA CYS A 350 -12.88 -5.35 4.84
C CYS A 350 -13.90 -6.48 5.03
N ARG A 351 -13.92 -7.12 6.21
CA ARG A 351 -14.82 -8.24 6.54
C ARG A 351 -16.29 -7.83 6.70
N VAL A 352 -16.53 -6.73 7.42
CA VAL A 352 -17.90 -6.22 7.66
C VAL A 352 -18.42 -5.43 6.46
N ASN A 353 -17.54 -5.07 5.53
CA ASN A 353 -17.82 -4.24 4.37
C ASN A 353 -18.29 -2.81 4.74
N ASP A 354 -17.87 -2.30 5.90
CA ASP A 354 -18.08 -0.92 6.34
C ASP A 354 -16.75 -0.18 6.54
N TYR A 355 -16.52 0.85 5.73
CA TYR A 355 -15.32 1.69 5.81
C TYR A 355 -15.36 2.65 7.00
N GLY A 356 -16.54 2.95 7.55
CA GLY A 356 -16.75 3.93 8.61
C GLY A 356 -16.05 3.57 9.93
N VAL A 357 -15.82 2.28 10.18
CA VAL A 357 -15.01 1.80 11.32
C VAL A 357 -13.57 2.26 11.19
N PHE A 358 -12.92 1.96 10.06
CA PHE A 358 -11.53 2.34 9.81
C PHE A 358 -11.35 3.87 9.83
N GLU A 359 -12.27 4.57 9.18
CA GLU A 359 -12.25 6.03 9.09
C GLU A 359 -12.32 6.70 10.48
N ARG A 360 -13.21 6.23 11.36
CA ARG A 360 -13.30 6.74 12.73
C ARG A 360 -12.05 6.43 13.55
N VAL A 361 -11.47 5.24 13.39
CA VAL A 361 -10.25 4.84 14.11
C VAL A 361 -9.05 5.72 13.72
N VAL A 362 -8.88 5.98 12.42
CA VAL A 362 -7.83 6.88 11.92
C VAL A 362 -8.07 8.31 12.40
N ASN A 363 -9.30 8.83 12.31
CA ASN A 363 -9.64 10.17 12.81
C ASN A 363 -9.49 10.29 14.34
N GLY A 364 -9.62 9.18 15.08
CA GLY A 364 -9.32 9.09 16.52
C GLY A 364 -7.82 9.18 16.86
N GLY A 365 -6.94 9.17 15.84
CA GLY A 365 -5.49 9.32 15.99
C GLY A 365 -4.71 8.01 15.89
N ALA A 366 -5.26 6.96 15.28
CA ALA A 366 -4.48 5.79 14.90
C ALA A 366 -3.55 6.15 13.73
N ALA A 367 -2.24 6.00 13.93
CA ALA A 367 -1.24 6.25 12.90
C ALA A 367 -1.32 5.18 11.79
N VAL A 368 -1.08 5.56 10.54
CA VAL A 368 -0.99 4.61 9.44
C VAL A 368 0.47 4.20 9.27
N ASP A 369 0.79 2.97 9.71
CA ASP A 369 2.15 2.49 9.89
C ASP A 369 2.55 1.36 8.93
N ASP A 370 3.82 0.96 9.01
CA ASP A 370 4.42 -0.13 8.23
C ASP A 370 3.64 -1.47 8.38
N ALA A 371 2.92 -1.64 9.49
CA ALA A 371 2.06 -2.80 9.73
C ALA A 371 0.89 -2.84 8.73
N LEU A 372 0.22 -1.71 8.49
CA LEU A 372 -0.82 -1.61 7.45
C LEU A 372 -0.23 -1.82 6.06
N ALA A 373 0.94 -1.25 5.76
CA ALA A 373 1.62 -1.47 4.48
C ALA A 373 1.88 -2.96 4.23
N SER A 374 2.34 -3.67 5.26
CA SER A 374 2.61 -5.11 5.20
C SER A 374 1.34 -5.92 4.94
N LEU A 375 0.23 -5.56 5.60
CA LEU A 375 -1.08 -6.18 5.40
C LEU A 375 -1.62 -5.95 3.98
N ILE A 376 -1.48 -4.73 3.45
CA ILE A 376 -1.93 -4.37 2.10
C ILE A 376 -1.08 -5.06 1.03
N ALA A 377 0.22 -5.22 1.28
CA ALA A 377 1.13 -5.93 0.39
C ALA A 377 0.79 -7.43 0.27
N GLU A 378 0.31 -8.05 1.34
CA GLU A 378 -0.11 -9.46 1.37
C GLU A 378 -1.56 -9.64 0.90
N GLU A 379 -1.74 -9.68 -0.42
CA GLU A 379 -3.07 -9.73 -1.08
C GLU A 379 -3.97 -10.90 -0.63
N GLY A 380 -3.38 -12.00 -0.15
CA GLY A 380 -4.11 -13.18 0.33
C GLY A 380 -5.13 -12.84 1.42
N HIS A 381 -4.76 -11.97 2.36
CA HIS A 381 -5.64 -11.56 3.45
C HIS A 381 -6.82 -10.71 2.99
N ILE A 382 -6.62 -9.89 1.96
CA ILE A 382 -7.69 -9.07 1.36
C ILE A 382 -8.61 -9.93 0.51
N THR A 383 -8.09 -10.95 -0.19
CA THR A 383 -8.94 -11.92 -0.90
C THR A 383 -9.79 -12.75 0.05
N GLU A 384 -9.24 -13.17 1.19
CA GLU A 384 -9.99 -13.95 2.20
C GLU A 384 -11.12 -13.16 2.86
N ALA A 385 -10.99 -11.83 2.92
CA ALA A 385 -11.99 -10.95 3.51
C ALA A 385 -13.16 -10.62 2.57
N GLU A 386 -12.99 -10.81 1.25
CA GLU A 386 -13.99 -10.56 0.20
C GLU A 386 -14.72 -9.19 0.29
N PRO A 387 -14.02 -8.05 0.43
CA PRO A 387 -14.68 -6.75 0.50
C PRO A 387 -15.31 -6.36 -0.85
N SER A 388 -16.40 -5.60 -0.80
CA SER A 388 -16.97 -5.00 -2.02
C SER A 388 -16.00 -4.01 -2.65
N LYS A 389 -16.04 -3.88 -3.98
CA LYS A 389 -15.15 -2.95 -4.72
C LYS A 389 -15.25 -1.52 -4.16
N THR A 390 -16.47 -1.05 -3.92
CA THR A 390 -16.75 0.30 -3.40
C THR A 390 -16.18 0.52 -2.01
N THR A 391 -16.30 -0.46 -1.12
CA THR A 391 -15.74 -0.35 0.23
C THR A 391 -14.21 -0.35 0.19
N LEU A 392 -13.61 -1.16 -0.69
CA LEU A 392 -12.16 -1.18 -0.85
C LEU A 392 -11.64 0.15 -1.42
N GLU A 393 -12.32 0.75 -2.40
CA GLU A 393 -11.99 2.09 -2.93
C GLU A 393 -12.06 3.17 -1.84
N LEU A 394 -13.10 3.14 -0.99
CA LEU A 394 -13.25 4.07 0.13
C LEU A 394 -12.17 3.85 1.20
N LEU A 395 -11.88 2.60 1.57
CA LEU A 395 -10.84 2.26 2.53
C LEU A 395 -9.46 2.72 2.05
N MET A 396 -9.12 2.46 0.78
CA MET A 396 -7.87 2.93 0.19
C MET A 396 -7.80 4.45 0.19
N THR A 397 -8.89 5.14 -0.14
CA THR A 397 -8.94 6.60 -0.11
C THR A 397 -8.74 7.14 1.31
N CYS A 398 -9.40 6.55 2.32
CA CYS A 398 -9.21 6.96 3.71
C CYS A 398 -7.79 6.69 4.22
N ALA A 399 -7.22 5.53 3.89
CA ALA A 399 -5.85 5.19 4.28
C ALA A 399 -4.83 6.13 3.62
N PHE A 400 -5.07 6.51 2.36
CA PHE A 400 -4.24 7.45 1.62
C PHE A 400 -4.39 8.89 2.12
N ASP A 401 -5.59 9.29 2.54
CA ASP A 401 -5.81 10.63 3.13
C ASP A 401 -5.08 10.75 4.48
N ALA A 402 -5.03 9.66 5.24
CA ALA A 402 -4.36 9.61 6.53
C ALA A 402 -2.84 9.81 6.42
N THR A 403 -2.21 9.42 5.32
CA THR A 403 -0.76 9.62 5.15
C THR A 403 -0.39 11.10 4.97
N TYR A 404 -1.34 11.99 4.68
CA TYR A 404 -1.10 13.45 4.72
C TYR A 404 -1.03 14.02 6.14
N LEU A 405 -1.45 13.26 7.18
CA LEU A 405 -1.37 13.70 8.58
C LEU A 405 0.03 13.48 9.18
N ASP A 406 0.82 12.56 8.64
CA ASP A 406 2.18 12.27 9.12
C ASP A 406 3.21 13.19 8.45
N GLU A 407 3.38 14.40 9.00
CA GLU A 407 4.36 15.40 8.52
C GLU A 407 5.83 14.94 8.60
N THR A 408 6.12 13.85 9.33
CA THR A 408 7.50 13.45 9.65
C THR A 408 8.18 12.56 8.62
N ASN A 409 7.44 12.00 7.65
CA ASN A 409 7.98 11.04 6.69
C ASN A 409 8.02 11.63 5.27
N ASN A 410 9.14 11.45 4.58
CA ASN A 410 9.22 11.74 3.15
C ASN A 410 8.21 10.86 2.41
N ARG A 411 7.14 11.46 1.89
CA ARG A 411 6.01 10.73 1.29
C ARG A 411 6.43 9.90 0.08
N ALA A 412 7.42 10.38 -0.67
CA ALA A 412 7.99 9.68 -1.83
C ALA A 412 8.61 8.31 -1.47
N GLU A 413 8.98 8.10 -0.20
CA GLU A 413 9.58 6.83 0.27
C GLU A 413 8.65 6.07 1.23
N SER A 414 7.38 6.48 1.35
CA SER A 414 6.46 5.85 2.29
C SER A 414 6.02 4.47 1.79
N PRO A 415 6.35 3.37 2.52
CA PRO A 415 5.99 2.02 2.10
C PRO A 415 4.47 1.81 2.08
N VAL A 416 3.72 2.59 2.87
CA VAL A 416 2.26 2.58 2.89
C VAL A 416 1.71 3.12 1.57
N VAL A 417 2.20 4.28 1.10
CA VAL A 417 1.72 4.91 -0.14
C VAL A 417 1.98 4.01 -1.33
N ASP A 418 3.20 3.45 -1.41
CA ASP A 418 3.57 2.50 -2.45
C ASP A 418 2.69 1.22 -2.41
N ALA A 419 2.46 0.64 -1.22
CA ALA A 419 1.57 -0.52 -1.08
C ALA A 419 0.13 -0.23 -1.54
N ILE A 420 -0.43 0.93 -1.16
CA ILE A 420 -1.77 1.37 -1.59
C ILE A 420 -1.81 1.53 -3.11
N CYS A 421 -0.88 2.29 -3.69
CA CYS A 421 -0.82 2.55 -5.14
C CYS A 421 -0.68 1.26 -5.96
N ARG A 422 0.21 0.35 -5.53
CA ARG A 422 0.39 -0.95 -6.19
C ARG A 422 -0.91 -1.77 -6.17
N LEU A 423 -1.61 -1.80 -5.04
CA LEU A 423 -2.86 -2.55 -4.93
C LEU A 423 -3.99 -1.91 -5.77
N MET A 424 -4.11 -0.58 -5.74
CA MET A 424 -5.09 0.15 -6.57
C MET A 424 -4.87 -0.10 -8.07
N LEU A 425 -3.62 -0.04 -8.52
CA LEU A 425 -3.27 -0.31 -9.92
C LEU A 425 -3.60 -1.76 -10.33
N LYS A 426 -3.23 -2.74 -9.51
CA LYS A 426 -3.49 -4.16 -9.79
C LYS A 426 -4.97 -4.51 -9.84
N ARG A 427 -5.80 -3.92 -8.97
CA ARG A 427 -7.24 -4.19 -8.89
C ARG A 427 -8.11 -3.22 -9.70
N GLY A 428 -7.52 -2.23 -10.38
CA GLY A 428 -8.26 -1.22 -11.13
C GLY A 428 -9.22 -0.43 -10.25
N LEU A 429 -8.75 -0.02 -9.06
CA LEU A 429 -9.50 0.78 -8.10
C LEU A 429 -9.30 2.26 -8.41
N GLU A 430 -10.36 3.05 -8.26
CA GLU A 430 -10.30 4.51 -8.34
C GLU A 430 -10.50 5.13 -6.95
N PHE A 431 -9.99 6.34 -6.74
CA PHE A 431 -10.28 7.08 -5.52
C PHE A 431 -11.79 7.40 -5.47
N ALA A 432 -12.40 7.14 -4.33
CA ALA A 432 -13.82 7.35 -4.12
C ALA A 432 -14.04 8.23 -2.89
N CYS A 433 -15.01 9.14 -2.97
CA CYS A 433 -15.43 9.93 -1.83
C CYS A 433 -16.81 9.46 -1.37
N PRO A 434 -17.03 9.29 -0.05
CA PRO A 434 -18.33 8.89 0.45
C PRO A 434 -19.41 9.97 0.18
N PRO A 435 -20.66 9.56 -0.09
CA PRO A 435 -21.73 10.49 -0.44
C PRO A 435 -22.01 11.47 0.71
N GLY A 436 -21.92 12.78 0.43
CA GLY A 436 -22.21 13.84 1.40
C GLY A 436 -21.01 14.36 2.19
N ARG A 437 -19.82 13.78 2.02
CA ARG A 437 -18.59 14.29 2.65
C ARG A 437 -17.81 15.20 1.70
N SER A 438 -17.16 16.23 2.26
CA SER A 438 -16.28 17.12 1.47
C SER A 438 -15.09 16.34 0.93
N LYS A 439 -14.75 16.58 -0.34
CA LYS A 439 -13.54 16.04 -0.99
C LYS A 439 -12.26 16.76 -0.53
N ARG A 440 -12.40 17.83 0.27
CA ARG A 440 -11.31 18.66 0.78
C ARG A 440 -10.47 17.88 1.80
N LEU A 441 -9.16 17.90 1.60
CA LEU A 441 -8.19 17.43 2.58
C LEU A 441 -8.03 18.49 3.67
N ALA A 442 -8.68 18.28 4.82
CA ALA A 442 -8.67 19.22 5.94
C ALA A 442 -7.31 19.32 6.65
N CYS A 443 -6.46 18.30 6.51
CA CYS A 443 -5.10 18.26 7.04
C CYS A 443 -4.15 19.25 6.35
N LEU A 444 -4.39 19.56 5.08
CA LEU A 444 -3.53 20.45 4.31
C LEU A 444 -3.98 21.90 4.44
N SER A 445 -3.09 22.76 4.94
CA SER A 445 -3.28 24.21 4.91
C SER A 445 -3.37 24.72 3.48
N ASP A 446 -4.03 25.85 3.28
CA ASP A 446 -4.19 26.45 1.95
C ASP A 446 -2.84 26.95 1.37
N GLU A 447 -1.87 27.27 2.23
CA GLU A 447 -0.51 27.69 1.85
C GLU A 447 0.36 26.52 1.38
N CYS A 448 0.28 25.36 2.03
CA CYS A 448 1.10 24.19 1.68
C CYS A 448 0.51 23.39 0.50
N PHE A 449 -0.77 23.56 0.19
CA PHE A 449 -1.46 22.78 -0.85
C PHE A 449 -0.80 22.88 -2.24
N PRO A 450 -0.40 24.06 -2.76
CA PRO A 450 0.30 24.16 -4.04
C PRO A 450 1.66 23.45 -4.05
N ALA A 451 2.40 23.46 -2.93
CA ALA A 451 3.68 22.76 -2.81
C ALA A 451 3.50 21.24 -2.93
N HIS A 452 2.48 20.68 -2.27
CA HIS A 452 2.16 19.25 -2.37
C HIS A 452 1.76 18.83 -3.79
N ILE A 453 1.10 19.71 -4.57
CA ILE A 453 0.82 19.42 -5.99
C ILE A 453 2.11 19.38 -6.80
N ARG A 454 3.06 20.28 -6.55
CA ARG A 454 4.36 20.27 -7.25
C ARG A 454 5.15 19.02 -6.92
N ASP A 455 5.23 18.67 -5.64
CA ASP A 455 5.89 17.45 -5.18
C ASP A 455 5.22 16.22 -5.78
N ALA A 456 3.89 16.20 -5.91
CA ALA A 456 3.15 15.11 -6.54
C ALA A 456 3.42 14.96 -8.05
N ILE A 457 3.74 16.05 -8.76
CA ILE A 457 4.11 16.02 -10.19
C ILE A 457 5.57 15.58 -10.34
N LEU A 458 6.46 16.03 -9.45
CA LEU A 458 7.87 15.67 -9.43
C LEU A 458 8.11 14.24 -8.93
N ALA A 459 7.27 13.76 -8.03
CA ALA A 459 7.32 12.40 -7.49
C ALA A 459 6.99 11.41 -8.61
N SER A 460 7.98 10.60 -8.97
CA SER A 460 7.93 9.71 -10.13
C SER A 460 7.09 8.43 -9.94
N GLU A 461 6.20 8.37 -8.94
CA GLU A 461 5.50 7.12 -8.59
C GLU A 461 3.98 7.23 -8.81
N ASN A 462 3.53 6.64 -9.93
CA ASN A 462 2.12 6.29 -10.24
C ASN A 462 1.07 7.42 -10.28
N ASN A 463 1.45 8.70 -10.08
CA ASN A 463 0.54 9.86 -10.06
C ASN A 463 -0.68 9.71 -9.12
N CYS A 464 -0.59 8.83 -8.11
CA CYS A 464 -1.69 8.62 -7.16
C CYS A 464 -2.01 9.91 -6.41
N ASP A 465 -0.97 10.61 -5.96
CA ASP A 465 -1.08 11.88 -5.25
C ASP A 465 -1.78 12.93 -6.11
N LEU A 466 -1.36 13.08 -7.37
CA LEU A 466 -1.99 14.01 -8.30
C LEU A 466 -3.47 13.67 -8.49
N LYS A 467 -3.82 12.41 -8.73
CA LYS A 467 -5.23 11.99 -8.89
C LYS A 467 -6.08 12.31 -7.66
N ARG A 468 -5.54 12.14 -6.45
CA ARG A 468 -6.27 12.44 -5.21
C ARG A 468 -6.39 13.95 -4.97
N LEU A 469 -5.34 14.72 -5.22
CA LEU A 469 -5.32 16.18 -5.06
C LEU A 469 -6.27 16.86 -6.06
N MET A 470 -6.37 16.33 -7.28
CA MET A 470 -7.34 16.79 -8.30
C MET A 470 -8.81 16.65 -7.87
N MET A 471 -9.11 15.80 -6.88
CA MET A 471 -10.47 15.69 -6.34
C MET A 471 -10.81 16.81 -5.35
N ASP A 472 -9.83 17.51 -4.79
CA ASP A 472 -10.04 18.59 -3.84
C ASP A 472 -10.64 19.82 -4.56
N PRO A 473 -11.68 20.47 -4.01
CA PRO A 473 -12.28 21.65 -4.63
C PRO A 473 -11.33 22.85 -4.78
N ARG A 474 -10.21 22.88 -4.05
CA ARG A 474 -9.17 23.91 -4.17
C ARG A 474 -8.26 23.73 -5.39
N PHE A 475 -8.31 22.56 -6.03
CA PHE A 475 -7.44 22.28 -7.16
C PHE A 475 -7.80 23.16 -8.36
N ASP A 476 -6.86 23.99 -8.77
CA ASP A 476 -6.90 24.71 -10.04
C ASP A 476 -5.73 24.22 -10.92
N PRO A 477 -6.00 23.69 -12.12
CA PRO A 477 -4.96 23.19 -13.00
C PRO A 477 -3.98 24.28 -13.48
N ASN A 478 -4.34 25.56 -13.34
CA ASN A 478 -3.55 26.71 -13.78
C ASN A 478 -2.76 27.40 -12.66
N LEU A 479 -2.65 26.74 -11.49
CA LEU A 479 -1.89 27.27 -10.36
C LEU A 479 -0.43 27.57 -10.73
N PRO A 480 0.12 28.70 -10.23
CA PRO A 480 1.53 28.98 -10.35
C PRO A 480 2.36 28.04 -9.46
N THR A 481 3.57 27.72 -9.93
CA THR A 481 4.52 26.83 -9.25
C THR A 481 5.36 27.52 -8.20
N ASP A 482 5.16 28.82 -8.01
CA ASP A 482 5.54 29.50 -6.79
C ASP A 482 4.61 30.70 -6.62
N PRO A 483 3.94 30.87 -5.48
CA PRO A 483 3.21 32.11 -5.24
C PRO A 483 4.18 33.28 -4.98
N ASP A 484 5.38 32.97 -4.48
CA ASP A 484 6.35 33.97 -4.03
C ASP A 484 7.29 34.46 -5.15
N THR A 485 7.50 33.64 -6.18
CA THR A 485 8.25 34.04 -7.37
C THR A 485 7.31 34.34 -8.52
N ASP A 486 7.44 35.53 -9.12
CA ASP A 486 6.67 35.98 -10.29
C ASP A 486 7.13 35.26 -11.58
N SER A 487 7.55 34.00 -11.46
CA SER A 487 8.13 33.20 -12.54
C SER A 487 7.09 32.86 -13.63
N GLY A 488 5.79 33.04 -13.38
CA GLY A 488 4.73 32.70 -14.34
C GLY A 488 4.65 31.20 -14.69
N THR A 489 5.54 30.39 -14.13
CA THR A 489 5.62 28.94 -14.33
C THR A 489 4.37 28.32 -13.71
N ARG A 490 3.68 27.51 -14.50
CA ARG A 490 2.44 26.80 -14.09
C ARG A 490 2.70 25.31 -13.97
N LEU A 491 1.82 24.59 -13.28
CA LEU A 491 1.92 23.13 -13.05
C LEU A 491 2.25 22.33 -14.32
N ILE A 492 1.66 22.72 -15.45
CA ILE A 492 1.89 22.08 -16.75
C ILE A 492 3.35 22.22 -17.25
N HIS A 493 4.04 23.31 -16.92
CA HIS A 493 5.45 23.50 -17.31
C HIS A 493 6.36 22.50 -16.61
N ILE A 494 6.15 22.28 -15.30
CA ILE A 494 6.90 21.27 -14.54
C ILE A 494 6.58 19.86 -15.03
N ALA A 495 5.30 19.56 -15.28
CA ALA A 495 4.89 18.24 -15.77
C ALA A 495 5.53 17.89 -17.13
N VAL A 496 5.76 18.89 -17.98
CA VAL A 496 6.37 18.70 -19.31
C VAL A 496 7.91 18.67 -19.24
N ALA A 497 8.52 19.46 -18.36
CA ALA A 497 9.97 19.55 -18.19
C ALA A 497 10.61 18.33 -17.49
N GLY A 498 9.81 17.31 -17.14
CA GLY A 498 10.32 16.08 -16.54
C GLY A 498 11.18 15.24 -17.48
N ASP A 499 11.82 14.21 -16.94
CA ASP A 499 12.82 13.35 -17.60
C ASP A 499 12.25 12.37 -18.67
N GLY A 500 11.10 12.69 -19.26
CA GLY A 500 10.48 11.92 -20.34
C GLY A 500 9.84 10.59 -19.91
N ARG A 501 9.77 10.33 -18.60
CA ARG A 501 9.10 9.17 -17.99
C ARG A 501 7.60 9.06 -18.32
N PRO A 502 7.04 7.84 -18.34
CA PRO A 502 5.61 7.65 -18.60
C PRO A 502 4.72 8.31 -17.54
N GLU A 503 5.19 8.44 -16.31
CA GLU A 503 4.46 9.10 -15.24
C GLU A 503 4.25 10.59 -15.55
N HIS A 504 5.24 11.27 -16.13
CA HIS A 504 5.06 12.66 -16.57
C HIS A 504 4.05 12.79 -17.72
N GLN A 505 4.01 11.81 -18.63
CA GLN A 505 2.99 11.77 -19.71
C GLN A 505 1.58 11.60 -19.14
N ASP A 506 1.43 10.71 -18.17
CA ASP A 506 0.16 10.51 -17.46
C ASP A 506 -0.25 11.77 -16.69
N ALA A 507 0.68 12.47 -16.04
CA ALA A 507 0.43 13.73 -15.35
C ALA A 507 -0.09 14.81 -16.33
N VAL A 508 0.55 14.97 -17.50
CA VAL A 508 0.10 15.89 -18.55
C VAL A 508 -1.30 15.51 -19.06
N ALA A 509 -1.58 14.21 -19.24
CA ALA A 509 -2.91 13.74 -19.64
C ALA A 509 -3.99 14.06 -18.59
N LEU A 510 -3.66 13.91 -17.31
CA LEU A 510 -4.56 14.23 -16.20
C LEU A 510 -4.82 15.74 -16.10
N LEU A 511 -3.77 16.57 -16.17
CA LEU A 511 -3.87 18.03 -16.15
C LEU A 511 -4.67 18.56 -17.36
N ALA A 512 -4.43 18.01 -18.56
CA ALA A 512 -5.18 18.38 -19.75
C ALA A 512 -6.68 18.07 -19.61
N LYS A 513 -7.03 16.91 -19.04
CA LYS A 513 -8.44 16.56 -18.74
C LYS A 513 -9.08 17.48 -17.71
N ALA A 514 -8.30 18.02 -16.77
CA ALA A 514 -8.78 18.99 -15.79
C ALA A 514 -8.93 20.41 -16.35
N GLY A 515 -8.49 20.68 -17.59
CA GLY A 515 -8.59 21.99 -18.24
C GLY A 515 -7.37 22.89 -18.02
N ALA A 516 -6.18 22.31 -17.84
CA ALA A 516 -4.94 23.07 -17.83
C ALA A 516 -4.72 23.85 -19.15
N ASP A 517 -4.28 25.10 -19.04
CA ASP A 517 -3.90 25.92 -20.18
C ASP A 517 -2.55 25.48 -20.73
N LEU A 518 -2.60 24.71 -21.82
CA LEU A 518 -1.41 24.20 -22.50
C LEU A 518 -0.64 25.28 -23.29
N ARG A 519 -1.16 26.51 -23.37
CA ARG A 519 -0.50 27.68 -24.01
C ARG A 519 -0.13 28.77 -23.02
N ALA A 520 -0.20 28.46 -21.74
CA ALA A 520 0.32 29.32 -20.70
C ALA A 520 1.77 29.71 -20.98
N ARG A 521 2.15 30.95 -20.68
CA ARG A 521 3.53 31.41 -20.82
C ARG A 521 4.16 31.61 -19.45
N ASP A 522 5.40 31.16 -19.31
CA ASP A 522 6.27 31.48 -18.17
C ASP A 522 6.92 32.87 -18.31
N PHE A 523 7.82 33.25 -17.38
CA PHE A 523 8.52 34.54 -17.40
C PHE A 523 9.43 34.75 -18.62
N GLU A 524 9.93 33.68 -19.23
CA GLU A 524 10.67 33.73 -20.49
C GLU A 524 9.72 33.74 -21.70
N GLY A 525 8.40 33.84 -21.48
CA GLY A 525 7.41 33.77 -22.53
C GLY A 525 7.27 32.39 -23.16
N ARG A 526 7.87 31.34 -22.56
CA ARG A 526 7.87 29.98 -23.09
C ARG A 526 6.55 29.32 -22.82
N THR A 527 6.00 28.66 -23.84
CA THR A 527 4.89 27.71 -23.68
C THR A 527 5.41 26.36 -23.20
N PRO A 528 4.59 25.50 -22.55
CA PRO A 528 5.02 24.17 -22.10
C PRO A 528 5.67 23.32 -23.19
N LEU A 529 5.19 23.45 -24.44
CA LEU A 529 5.79 22.76 -25.60
C LEU A 529 7.29 23.06 -25.77
N LEU A 530 7.74 24.27 -25.43
CA LEU A 530 9.14 24.68 -25.58
C LEU A 530 10.07 24.08 -24.53
N LEU A 531 9.52 23.47 -23.47
CA LEU A 531 10.26 22.79 -22.40
C LEU A 531 10.38 21.27 -22.60
N VAL A 532 9.94 20.75 -23.75
CA VAL A 532 9.91 19.31 -24.00
C VAL A 532 11.30 18.76 -24.27
N GLU A 533 11.67 17.69 -23.56
CA GLU A 533 12.92 16.95 -23.75
C GLU A 533 12.74 15.55 -24.37
N SER A 534 11.49 15.13 -24.65
CA SER A 534 11.18 13.76 -25.10
C SER A 534 10.23 13.73 -26.28
N GLU A 535 10.53 12.88 -27.28
CA GLU A 535 9.69 12.63 -28.46
C GLU A 535 8.25 12.26 -28.07
N LYS A 536 8.09 11.38 -27.07
CA LYS A 536 6.77 10.91 -26.66
C LYS A 536 5.92 12.04 -26.06
N MET A 537 6.54 12.87 -25.22
CA MET A 537 5.89 14.04 -24.64
C MET A 537 5.50 15.06 -25.72
N LEU A 538 6.38 15.29 -26.71
CA LEU A 538 6.10 16.15 -27.86
C LEU A 538 4.88 15.62 -28.64
N SER A 539 4.87 14.32 -28.93
CA SER A 539 3.78 13.68 -29.67
C SER A 539 2.43 13.79 -28.95
N GLN A 540 2.44 13.71 -27.61
CA GLN A 540 1.26 13.86 -26.78
C GLN A 540 0.74 15.30 -26.79
N LEU A 541 1.61 16.31 -26.62
CA LEU A 541 1.20 17.72 -26.63
C LEU A 541 0.66 18.16 -27.99
N VAL A 542 1.27 17.71 -29.09
CA VAL A 542 0.74 17.99 -30.43
C VAL A 542 -0.61 17.29 -30.64
N ALA A 543 -0.79 16.06 -30.15
CA ALA A 543 -2.09 15.38 -30.18
C ALA A 543 -3.16 16.11 -29.36
N LEU A 544 -2.78 16.84 -28.32
CA LEU A 544 -3.66 17.72 -27.54
C LEU A 544 -3.95 19.08 -28.21
N GLY A 545 -3.41 19.33 -29.41
CA GLY A 545 -3.70 20.54 -30.22
C GLY A 545 -2.82 21.76 -29.90
N VAL A 546 -1.68 21.56 -29.22
CA VAL A 546 -0.70 22.62 -28.97
C VAL A 546 0.09 22.92 -30.26
N PRO A 547 0.20 24.19 -30.69
CA PRO A 547 0.84 24.54 -31.95
C PRO A 547 2.36 24.59 -31.79
N THR A 548 3.08 24.11 -32.81
CA THR A 548 4.56 24.14 -32.86
C THR A 548 5.13 25.53 -33.20
N THR A 549 4.27 26.50 -33.50
CA THR A 549 4.63 27.84 -33.97
C THR A 549 4.91 28.84 -32.86
N ASP A 550 4.59 28.51 -31.61
CA ASP A 550 4.75 29.43 -30.50
C ASP A 550 6.23 29.73 -30.24
N THR A 551 6.52 31.00 -29.95
CA THR A 551 7.86 31.50 -29.66
C THR A 551 7.95 32.06 -28.25
N ASP A 552 9.13 31.91 -27.65
CA ASP A 552 9.49 32.54 -26.39
C ASP A 552 9.71 34.07 -26.54
N SER A 553 10.11 34.73 -25.45
CA SER A 553 10.40 36.18 -25.43
C SER A 553 11.56 36.57 -26.34
N SER A 554 12.46 35.63 -26.65
CA SER A 554 13.61 35.80 -27.54
C SER A 554 13.35 35.38 -28.99
N GLY A 555 12.09 35.11 -29.35
CA GLY A 555 11.69 34.68 -30.69
C GLY A 555 12.04 33.21 -31.03
N ARG A 556 12.51 32.41 -30.07
CA ARG A 556 12.88 31.00 -30.29
C ARG A 556 11.64 30.11 -30.24
N ASN A 557 11.52 29.23 -31.23
CA ASN A 557 10.53 28.15 -31.29
C ASN A 557 11.16 26.79 -30.94
N ILE A 558 10.35 25.72 -30.93
CA ILE A 558 10.80 24.35 -30.59
C ILE A 558 11.95 23.85 -31.47
N TRP A 559 12.02 24.29 -32.73
CA TRP A 559 13.11 23.95 -33.65
C TRP A 559 14.44 24.59 -33.21
N HIS A 560 14.42 25.82 -32.70
CA HIS A 560 15.63 26.46 -32.18
C HIS A 560 16.17 25.69 -30.96
N PHE A 561 15.30 25.26 -30.05
CA PHE A 561 15.69 24.46 -28.88
C PHE A 561 16.27 23.10 -29.31
N ALA A 562 15.53 22.31 -30.10
CA ALA A 562 15.99 20.99 -30.57
C ALA A 562 17.28 21.07 -31.41
N ALA A 563 17.45 22.13 -32.20
CA ALA A 563 18.67 22.39 -32.95
C ALA A 563 19.86 22.70 -32.05
N SER A 564 19.67 23.54 -31.03
CA SER A 564 20.73 23.97 -30.11
C SER A 564 21.26 22.85 -29.21
N THR A 565 20.40 21.90 -28.83
CA THR A 565 20.77 20.74 -27.99
C THR A 565 21.25 19.54 -28.80
N ASN A 566 21.19 19.62 -30.13
CA ASN A 566 21.46 18.51 -31.06
C ASN A 566 20.56 17.28 -30.79
N ASP A 567 19.31 17.50 -30.40
CA ASP A 567 18.35 16.45 -30.04
C ASP A 567 17.75 15.81 -31.30
N MET A 568 18.40 14.74 -31.75
CA MET A 568 17.97 13.98 -32.93
C MET A 568 16.60 13.30 -32.77
N PRO A 569 16.25 12.68 -31.64
CA PRO A 569 14.89 12.19 -31.40
C PRO A 569 13.81 13.24 -31.65
N LEU A 570 13.93 14.43 -31.04
CA LEU A 570 12.96 15.51 -31.24
C LEU A 570 12.95 16.01 -32.69
N LEU A 571 14.12 16.20 -33.30
CA LEU A 571 14.21 16.66 -34.68
C LEU A 571 13.65 15.65 -35.68
N ASN A 572 13.90 14.35 -35.52
CA ASN A 572 13.35 13.32 -36.40
C ASN A 572 11.81 13.33 -36.36
N TRP A 573 11.24 13.51 -35.17
CA TRP A 573 9.79 13.63 -35.03
C TRP A 573 9.25 14.90 -35.68
N LEU A 574 9.87 16.06 -35.42
CA LEU A 574 9.49 17.34 -36.04
C LEU A 574 9.59 17.27 -37.58
N LEU A 575 10.64 16.65 -38.11
CA LEU A 575 10.84 16.49 -39.56
C LEU A 575 9.75 15.62 -40.22
N ALA A 576 9.30 14.57 -39.53
CA ALA A 576 8.31 13.64 -40.03
C ALA A 576 6.87 14.15 -39.89
N PHE A 577 6.55 14.84 -38.79
CA PHE A 577 5.17 15.11 -38.39
C PHE A 577 4.78 16.59 -38.26
N ASP A 578 5.72 17.55 -38.32
CA ASP A 578 5.37 18.98 -38.19
C ASP A 578 4.70 19.53 -39.48
N PRO A 579 3.42 19.93 -39.44
CA PRO A 579 2.74 20.52 -40.59
C PRO A 579 3.32 21.88 -41.00
N CYS A 580 3.93 22.60 -40.06
CA CYS A 580 4.44 23.96 -40.23
C CYS A 580 5.96 24.01 -40.39
N LYS A 581 6.62 22.89 -40.71
CA LYS A 581 8.10 22.77 -40.78
C LYS A 581 8.79 23.90 -41.55
N ALA A 582 8.29 24.27 -42.73
CA ALA A 582 8.93 25.27 -43.59
C ALA A 582 8.85 26.67 -43.00
N GLN A 583 7.77 26.97 -42.27
CA GLN A 583 7.61 28.22 -41.55
C GLN A 583 8.51 28.24 -40.31
N ASN A 584 8.49 27.17 -39.51
CA ASN A 584 9.23 27.06 -38.26
C ASN A 584 10.76 27.09 -38.46
N MET A 585 11.27 26.48 -39.55
CA MET A 585 12.70 26.54 -39.91
C MET A 585 13.16 27.94 -40.36
N ALA A 586 12.23 28.83 -40.72
CA ALA A 586 12.53 30.16 -41.23
C ALA A 586 12.34 31.28 -40.18
N VAL A 587 11.83 30.94 -38.99
CA VAL A 587 11.71 31.88 -37.86
C VAL A 587 13.12 32.30 -37.41
N VAL A 588 13.24 33.54 -36.93
CA VAL A 588 14.47 34.09 -36.37
C VAL A 588 14.27 34.43 -34.91
N SER A 589 15.31 34.20 -34.11
CA SER A 589 15.42 34.72 -32.75
C SER A 589 15.77 36.22 -32.75
N ASP A 590 15.80 36.84 -31.57
CA ASP A 590 16.23 38.22 -31.35
C ASP A 590 17.68 38.48 -31.77
N GLU A 591 18.53 37.44 -31.78
CA GLU A 591 19.89 37.48 -32.33
C GLU A 591 19.91 37.42 -33.87
N ASN A 592 18.74 37.48 -34.52
CA ASN A 592 18.51 37.27 -35.95
C ASN A 592 18.97 35.89 -36.45
N LEU A 593 19.02 34.87 -35.58
CA LEU A 593 19.47 33.52 -35.93
C LEU A 593 18.30 32.59 -36.22
N THR A 594 18.44 31.80 -37.27
CA THR A 594 17.54 30.69 -37.59
C THR A 594 17.89 29.43 -36.78
N PRO A 595 17.00 28.41 -36.72
CA PRO A 595 17.30 27.15 -36.03
C PRO A 595 18.56 26.46 -36.59
N LEU A 596 18.77 26.54 -37.91
CA LEU A 596 19.98 26.01 -38.56
C LEU A 596 21.24 26.71 -38.04
N GLU A 597 21.20 28.03 -37.90
CA GLU A 597 22.34 28.83 -37.46
C GLU A 597 22.67 28.57 -35.99
N LEU A 598 21.66 28.45 -35.14
CA LEU A 598 21.84 28.03 -33.74
C LEU A 598 22.39 26.61 -33.62
N ALA A 599 22.01 25.68 -34.49
CA ALA A 599 22.57 24.32 -34.51
C ALA A 599 24.09 24.33 -34.71
N VAL A 600 24.61 25.30 -35.46
CA VAL A 600 26.03 25.39 -35.82
C VAL A 600 26.80 26.27 -34.83
N LYS A 601 26.16 27.29 -34.23
CA LYS A 601 26.78 28.25 -33.28
C LYS A 601 27.37 27.58 -32.04
N TRP A 602 26.69 26.58 -31.46
CA TRP A 602 27.01 25.99 -30.15
C TRP A 602 27.99 24.80 -30.21
N SER A 603 28.95 24.82 -31.16
CA SER A 603 29.94 23.74 -31.37
C SER A 603 30.75 23.42 -30.11
N GLU A 604 31.17 24.45 -29.37
CA GLU A 604 32.09 24.32 -28.23
C GLU A 604 31.37 23.93 -26.93
N THR A 605 30.20 24.50 -26.65
CA THR A 605 29.36 24.13 -25.51
C THR A 605 28.89 22.68 -25.59
N LEU A 606 28.58 22.17 -26.80
CA LEU A 606 28.24 20.76 -26.99
C LEU A 606 29.44 19.83 -26.79
N ARG A 607 30.68 20.29 -27.10
CA ARG A 607 31.91 19.53 -26.83
C ARG A 607 32.22 19.38 -25.34
N HIS A 608 31.82 20.34 -24.52
CA HIS A 608 32.01 20.29 -23.06
C HIS A 608 30.93 19.49 -22.34
N ARG A 609 29.70 19.42 -22.88
CA ARG A 609 28.60 18.63 -22.29
C ARG A 609 28.77 17.11 -22.43
N ASP A 610 29.34 16.62 -23.52
CA ASP A 610 29.56 15.18 -23.73
C ASP A 610 30.84 14.69 -23.03
N HIS A 611 30.71 14.09 -21.83
CA HIS A 611 31.80 13.37 -21.16
C HIS A 611 32.20 12.05 -21.86
N ALA A 612 31.46 11.65 -22.91
CA ALA A 612 31.76 10.49 -23.71
C ALA A 612 33.00 10.74 -24.58
N ARG A 613 33.88 9.73 -24.73
CA ARG A 613 35.11 9.79 -25.55
C ARG A 613 34.89 10.03 -27.06
N ARG A 614 33.65 10.29 -27.50
CA ARG A 614 33.28 10.61 -28.89
C ARG A 614 32.80 12.06 -28.94
N ARG A 615 33.43 12.86 -29.81
CA ARG A 615 32.99 14.24 -30.05
C ARG A 615 31.61 14.24 -30.73
N PRO A 616 30.72 15.20 -30.39
CA PRO A 616 29.41 15.31 -31.02
C PRO A 616 29.56 15.64 -32.51
N GLU A 617 28.85 14.89 -33.35
CA GLU A 617 28.71 15.21 -34.78
C GLU A 617 27.58 16.23 -34.98
N PRO A 618 27.65 17.11 -36.01
CA PRO A 618 26.63 18.11 -36.31
C PRO A 618 25.39 17.49 -36.98
N THR A 619 24.78 16.51 -36.33
CA THR A 619 23.65 15.73 -36.86
C THR A 619 22.39 16.57 -37.02
N ALA A 620 22.09 17.45 -36.07
CA ALA A 620 20.96 18.36 -36.14
C ALA A 620 21.05 19.30 -37.34
N ALA A 621 22.20 19.96 -37.53
CA ALA A 621 22.42 20.85 -38.66
C ALA A 621 22.31 20.12 -40.01
N LEU A 622 22.87 18.91 -40.11
CA LEU A 622 22.74 18.08 -41.31
C LEU A 622 21.29 17.68 -41.59
N ALA A 623 20.52 17.29 -40.56
CA ALA A 623 19.12 16.90 -40.70
C ALA A 623 18.24 18.08 -41.15
N ILE A 624 18.46 19.27 -40.59
CA ILE A 624 17.75 20.50 -40.99
C ILE A 624 18.11 20.90 -42.43
N LEU A 625 19.37 20.73 -42.86
CA LEU A 625 19.79 20.97 -44.25
C LEU A 625 19.19 19.95 -45.23
N GLU A 626 19.14 18.66 -44.85
CA GLU A 626 18.49 17.61 -45.64
C GLU A 626 16.97 17.83 -45.77
N ALA A 627 16.36 18.53 -44.80
CA ALA A 627 14.97 18.97 -44.84
C ALA A 627 14.70 20.15 -45.79
N GLY A 628 15.75 20.76 -46.36
CA GLY A 628 15.64 21.86 -47.33
C GLY A 628 15.71 23.27 -46.72
N ALA A 629 16.24 23.41 -45.50
CA ALA A 629 16.54 24.72 -44.94
C ALA A 629 17.55 25.48 -45.81
N ARG A 630 17.35 26.79 -45.96
CA ARG A 630 18.24 27.69 -46.73
C ARG A 630 18.98 28.62 -45.80
N CYS A 631 20.25 28.86 -46.11
CA CYS A 631 21.03 29.88 -45.42
C CYS A 631 20.54 31.27 -45.86
N ARG A 632 20.44 32.21 -44.91
CA ARG A 632 20.16 33.61 -45.24
C ARG A 632 21.46 34.38 -45.44
N PRO A 633 21.45 35.47 -46.24
CA PRO A 633 22.52 36.45 -46.17
C PRO A 633 22.47 37.07 -44.76
N SER A 634 23.49 36.77 -43.95
CA SER A 634 23.55 37.15 -42.54
C SER A 634 23.90 38.63 -42.38
N ASP A 635 23.24 39.32 -41.45
CA ASP A 635 23.68 40.61 -40.88
C ASP A 635 24.74 40.41 -39.77
N GLY A 636 25.03 39.16 -39.37
CA GLY A 636 26.04 38.76 -38.36
C GLY A 636 27.10 37.77 -38.88
N PRO A 637 27.85 37.08 -37.99
CA PRO A 637 28.93 36.18 -38.41
C PRO A 637 28.41 35.09 -39.37
N PRO A 638 29.08 34.85 -40.51
CA PRO A 638 28.59 33.90 -41.51
C PRO A 638 28.54 32.46 -41.00
N VAL A 639 27.41 31.77 -41.23
CA VAL A 639 27.15 30.35 -40.84
C VAL A 639 28.26 29.39 -41.28
N ILE A 640 28.89 29.69 -42.41
CA ILE A 640 29.99 28.88 -42.96
C ILE A 640 31.22 28.88 -42.05
N LEU A 641 31.50 29.98 -41.34
CA LEU A 641 32.63 30.08 -40.41
C LEU A 641 32.44 29.12 -39.24
N TRP A 642 31.25 29.12 -38.64
CA TRP A 642 30.90 28.17 -37.59
C TRP A 642 30.89 26.73 -38.11
N GLY A 643 30.41 26.49 -39.34
CA GLY A 643 30.42 25.17 -39.95
C GLY A 643 31.82 24.57 -40.14
N VAL A 644 32.83 25.41 -40.40
CA VAL A 644 34.24 24.98 -40.48
C VAL A 644 34.80 24.63 -39.11
N ASP A 645 34.40 25.33 -38.05
CA ASP A 645 34.78 24.97 -36.68
C ASP A 645 34.21 23.61 -36.21
N TRP A 646 33.16 23.09 -36.84
CA TRP A 646 32.75 21.69 -36.58
C TRP A 646 33.74 20.66 -37.14
N GLY A 647 34.61 21.02 -38.10
CA GLY A 647 35.57 20.12 -38.73
C GLY A 647 34.96 19.10 -39.70
N SER A 648 33.65 19.22 -40.01
CA SER A 648 32.92 18.29 -40.87
C SER A 648 32.84 18.78 -42.32
N GLN A 649 33.54 18.11 -43.23
CA GLN A 649 33.46 18.39 -44.67
C GLN A 649 32.03 18.23 -45.22
N LYS A 650 31.27 17.25 -44.71
CA LYS A 650 29.88 17.00 -45.14
C LYS A 650 29.00 18.20 -44.80
N LEU A 651 29.14 18.76 -43.59
CA LEU A 651 28.38 19.94 -43.17
C LEU A 651 28.69 21.15 -44.05
N VAL A 652 29.97 21.44 -44.29
CA VAL A 652 30.37 22.61 -45.11
C VAL A 652 29.87 22.49 -46.55
N ARG A 653 29.94 21.31 -47.17
CA ARG A 653 29.36 21.09 -48.51
C ARG A 653 27.86 21.31 -48.53
N ARG A 654 27.13 20.80 -47.53
CA ARG A 654 25.68 20.99 -47.43
C ARG A 654 25.28 22.44 -47.18
N LEU A 655 26.06 23.19 -46.40
CA LEU A 655 25.84 24.62 -46.20
C LEU A 655 26.02 25.40 -47.52
N LEU A 656 27.00 25.02 -48.35
CA LEU A 656 27.20 25.60 -49.69
C LEU A 656 26.03 25.25 -50.63
N ASP A 657 25.58 23.99 -50.63
CA ASP A 657 24.40 23.55 -51.39
C ASP A 657 23.15 24.34 -50.97
N ALA A 658 23.04 24.71 -49.68
CA ALA A 658 21.96 25.51 -49.11
C ALA A 658 22.10 27.04 -49.33
N GLY A 659 23.15 27.48 -50.03
CA GLY A 659 23.34 28.88 -50.43
C GLY A 659 24.18 29.72 -49.46
N ALA A 660 24.96 29.11 -48.57
CA ALA A 660 25.92 29.86 -47.74
C ALA A 660 27.00 30.52 -48.61
N ASP A 661 27.31 31.79 -48.32
CA ASP A 661 28.39 32.50 -49.02
C ASP A 661 29.75 31.95 -48.60
N ALA A 662 30.43 31.31 -49.56
CA ALA A 662 31.75 30.72 -49.43
C ALA A 662 32.85 31.72 -49.02
N ARG A 663 32.66 33.00 -49.34
CA ARG A 663 33.69 34.05 -49.18
C ARG A 663 33.38 35.03 -48.06
N ALA A 664 32.37 34.76 -47.26
CA ALA A 664 31.96 35.67 -46.21
C ALA A 664 33.02 35.76 -45.09
N THR A 665 33.22 36.96 -44.56
CA THR A 665 34.14 37.25 -43.44
C THR A 665 33.34 37.75 -42.25
N ASP A 666 33.83 37.51 -41.04
CA ASP A 666 33.24 38.12 -39.85
C ASP A 666 33.55 39.63 -39.76
N ASP A 667 33.02 40.28 -38.71
CA ASP A 667 33.23 41.71 -38.44
C ASP A 667 34.71 42.10 -38.21
N ARG A 668 35.59 41.09 -37.99
CA ARG A 668 37.04 41.26 -37.83
C ARG A 668 37.80 40.93 -39.12
N GLY A 669 37.11 40.67 -40.22
CA GLY A 669 37.69 40.31 -41.51
C GLY A 669 38.27 38.89 -41.56
N ARG A 670 37.92 38.02 -40.60
CA ARG A 670 38.37 36.62 -40.54
C ARG A 670 37.56 35.78 -41.51
N SER A 671 38.27 35.09 -42.40
CA SER A 671 37.72 34.12 -43.36
C SER A 671 37.65 32.71 -42.78
N ALA A 672 36.99 31.79 -43.50
CA ALA A 672 36.88 30.37 -43.14
C ALA A 672 38.24 29.69 -42.84
N LEU A 673 39.34 30.14 -43.47
CA LEU A 673 40.69 29.64 -43.18
C LEU A 673 41.13 29.90 -41.73
N HIS A 674 40.69 31.00 -41.12
CA HIS A 674 41.05 31.37 -39.75
C HIS A 674 40.31 30.53 -38.70
N TYR A 675 39.20 29.90 -39.08
CA TYR A 675 38.37 29.06 -38.21
C TYR A 675 38.68 27.56 -38.35
N LEU A 676 39.66 27.19 -39.17
CA LEU A 676 40.15 25.81 -39.26
C LEU A 676 40.78 25.41 -37.93
N ASN A 677 40.23 24.37 -37.31
CA ASN A 677 40.76 23.81 -36.07
C ASN A 677 41.58 22.55 -36.33
N VAL A 678 42.19 22.02 -35.26
CA VAL A 678 43.04 20.81 -35.28
C VAL A 678 42.28 19.57 -35.78
N THR A 679 40.95 19.59 -35.72
CA THR A 679 40.09 18.48 -36.17
C THR A 679 39.64 18.57 -37.62
N ALA A 680 40.08 19.57 -38.37
CA ALA A 680 39.79 19.66 -39.80
C ALA A 680 40.42 18.49 -40.56
N SER A 681 39.60 17.77 -41.32
CA SER A 681 40.11 16.70 -42.20
C SER A 681 40.93 17.30 -43.35
N PRO A 682 41.91 16.57 -43.91
CA PRO A 682 42.69 17.05 -45.07
C PRO A 682 41.78 17.48 -46.23
N SER A 683 40.70 16.73 -46.45
CA SER A 683 39.69 17.01 -47.47
C SER A 683 38.85 18.26 -47.16
N LEU A 684 38.65 18.62 -45.88
CA LEU A 684 38.04 19.90 -45.51
C LEU A 684 39.01 21.06 -45.75
N VAL A 685 40.29 20.90 -45.43
CA VAL A 685 41.32 21.93 -45.68
C VAL A 685 41.43 22.22 -47.17
N GLU A 686 41.50 21.19 -48.03
CA GLU A 686 41.49 21.35 -49.48
C GLU A 686 40.23 22.09 -49.99
N LEU A 687 39.06 21.74 -49.44
CA LEU A 687 37.80 22.40 -49.80
C LEU A 687 37.80 23.87 -49.40
N VAL A 688 38.21 24.22 -48.18
CA VAL A 688 38.25 25.61 -47.69
C VAL A 688 39.31 26.42 -48.44
N GLN A 689 40.46 25.83 -48.77
CA GLN A 689 41.49 26.47 -49.60
C GLN A 689 40.97 26.81 -50.99
N GLY A 690 40.30 25.88 -51.67
CA GLY A 690 39.70 26.12 -52.98
C GLY A 690 38.60 27.19 -52.96
N LEU A 691 37.79 27.23 -51.90
CA LEU A 691 36.73 28.25 -51.73
C LEU A 691 37.31 29.65 -51.47
N CYS A 692 38.47 29.72 -50.81
CA CYS A 692 39.14 30.97 -50.43
C CYS A 692 40.20 31.44 -51.44
N GLU A 693 40.34 30.82 -52.61
CA GLU A 693 41.27 31.27 -53.66
C GLU A 693 41.00 32.74 -54.03
N GLY A 694 41.97 33.62 -53.72
CA GLY A 694 41.93 35.06 -53.98
C GLY A 694 41.48 35.96 -52.82
N LEU A 695 41.18 35.41 -51.64
CA LEU A 695 40.90 36.20 -50.42
C LEU A 695 42.21 36.57 -49.68
N PRO A 696 42.29 37.75 -49.06
CA PRO A 696 43.47 38.13 -48.29
C PRO A 696 43.66 37.19 -47.10
N ILE A 697 44.84 36.56 -47.02
CA ILE A 697 45.23 35.65 -45.92
C ILE A 697 45.49 36.45 -44.62
N SER A 698 45.75 37.76 -44.72
CA SER A 698 45.90 38.65 -43.56
C SER A 698 44.72 39.60 -43.44
N ALA A 699 44.04 39.58 -42.30
CA ALA A 699 43.20 40.71 -41.89
C ALA A 699 44.08 41.98 -41.80
N PRO A 700 43.66 43.13 -42.34
CA PRO A 700 44.37 44.38 -42.09
C PRO A 700 44.31 44.66 -40.59
N ALA A 701 45.47 44.76 -39.94
CA ALA A 701 45.57 45.23 -38.58
C ALA A 701 45.07 46.68 -38.54
N HIS A 702 43.78 46.88 -38.28
CA HIS A 702 43.26 48.20 -37.95
C HIS A 702 43.76 48.53 -36.54
N GLY A 703 44.82 49.32 -36.48
CA GLY A 703 45.28 49.92 -35.24
C GLY A 703 44.18 50.80 -34.66
N SER A 704 43.70 50.45 -33.46
CA SER A 704 43.10 51.40 -32.54
C SER A 704 43.34 50.95 -31.09
N ILE A 705 44.49 51.38 -30.57
CA ILE A 705 44.66 52.06 -29.29
C ILE A 705 43.82 51.51 -28.11
N TRP A 706 44.35 50.47 -27.44
CA TRP A 706 44.63 50.50 -26.00
C TRP A 706 45.65 49.41 -25.69
N GLY A 707 46.91 49.83 -25.54
CA GLY A 707 47.99 48.97 -25.07
C GLY A 707 47.95 48.89 -23.55
N GLY A 708 48.27 47.71 -23.03
CA GLY A 708 48.45 47.48 -21.61
C GLY A 708 48.74 46.01 -21.34
N ALA A 709 49.98 45.60 -21.62
CA ALA A 709 50.55 44.41 -21.03
C ALA A 709 50.70 44.63 -19.52
N MET A 710 50.32 43.64 -18.70
CA MET A 710 50.86 43.37 -17.36
C MET A 710 50.63 41.87 -17.13
N ASP A 711 51.65 41.02 -17.22
CA ASP A 711 52.69 40.75 -16.21
C ASP A 711 52.11 40.35 -14.86
N TYR A 712 52.42 39.10 -14.50
CA TYR A 712 52.27 38.52 -13.17
C TYR A 712 53.29 39.17 -12.25
N ASP A 713 52.87 39.68 -11.10
CA ASP A 713 53.73 39.81 -9.91
C ASP A 713 52.87 39.67 -8.64
N GLU A 714 53.38 38.84 -7.72
CA GLU A 714 52.94 38.66 -6.34
C GLU A 714 53.33 39.90 -5.50
N ASP A 715 52.52 40.29 -4.50
CA ASP A 715 52.96 40.52 -3.11
C ASP A 715 51.84 41.08 -2.19
N GLU A 716 52.07 40.84 -0.90
CA GLU A 716 51.21 40.78 0.29
C GLU A 716 50.63 42.10 0.88
N ASP A 717 49.51 41.93 1.59
CA ASP A 717 49.05 42.54 2.87
C ASP A 717 49.19 44.06 3.16
N ASP A 718 48.08 44.74 3.52
CA ASP A 718 47.55 44.78 4.91
C ASP A 718 46.49 45.91 5.13
N SER A 719 45.45 45.55 5.88
CA SER A 719 44.50 46.31 6.70
C SER A 719 44.05 47.75 6.35
N SER A 720 42.73 47.93 6.14
CA SER A 720 41.80 48.52 7.14
C SER A 720 40.40 48.78 6.57
N ASN A 721 39.38 48.16 7.17
CA ASN A 721 37.94 48.39 6.93
C ASN A 721 37.39 49.28 8.09
N PRO A 722 36.33 50.10 7.92
CA PRO A 722 34.96 49.56 7.94
C PRO A 722 33.89 50.28 7.08
N ASP A 723 32.85 49.50 6.75
CA ASP A 723 31.42 49.84 6.56
C ASP A 723 31.00 50.94 5.57
N ILE A 724 30.50 50.52 4.39
CA ILE A 724 29.11 50.67 3.90
C ILE A 724 28.96 49.79 2.65
N SER A 725 27.91 48.97 2.63
CA SER A 725 27.66 47.82 1.75
C SER A 725 27.21 48.19 0.32
N ASP A 726 27.96 47.71 -0.67
CA ASP A 726 27.53 47.40 -2.03
C ASP A 726 27.92 45.93 -2.29
N ASP A 727 26.95 45.08 -2.63
CA ASP A 727 27.15 43.80 -3.33
C ASP A 727 25.98 43.63 -4.32
N ASP A 728 26.06 44.41 -5.39
CA ASP A 728 25.29 44.23 -6.61
C ASP A 728 26.14 43.40 -7.60
N LEU A 729 25.51 42.33 -8.13
CA LEU A 729 25.92 41.41 -9.21
C LEU A 729 26.50 40.04 -8.78
N THR A 730 25.67 39.00 -8.93
CA THR A 730 25.92 37.91 -9.92
C THR A 730 24.61 37.21 -10.30
N PRO A 731 24.12 37.38 -11.55
CA PRO A 731 23.09 36.51 -12.12
C PRO A 731 23.75 35.40 -12.94
N ALA A 732 23.49 34.16 -12.53
CA ALA A 732 23.11 33.05 -13.40
C ALA A 732 23.85 32.91 -14.74
N GLU A 733 24.97 32.21 -14.75
CA GLU A 733 25.45 31.49 -15.94
C GLU A 733 26.42 30.38 -15.53
N THR A 734 25.90 29.28 -15.00
CA THR A 734 26.44 27.95 -15.26
C THR A 734 25.43 26.91 -14.79
N MET A 735 24.56 26.54 -15.72
CA MET A 735 23.72 25.35 -15.64
C MET A 735 24.59 24.12 -15.35
N LEU A 736 24.53 23.63 -14.11
CA LEU A 736 24.98 22.28 -13.71
C LEU A 736 24.41 21.92 -12.33
N THR A 737 23.08 21.83 -12.17
CA THR A 737 22.49 21.11 -11.03
C THR A 737 21.10 20.59 -11.37
N ASN A 738 21.05 19.47 -12.10
CA ASN A 738 19.94 18.52 -12.00
C ASN A 738 20.51 17.11 -11.90
N THR A 739 21.18 16.82 -10.78
CA THR A 739 21.31 15.48 -10.20
C THR A 739 21.62 15.63 -8.71
N ALA A 740 20.58 15.81 -7.88
CA ALA A 740 20.68 15.53 -6.46
C ALA A 740 20.00 14.19 -6.19
N PHE A 741 20.76 13.11 -6.34
CA PHE A 741 20.52 11.90 -5.54
C PHE A 741 21.09 12.18 -4.15
N THR A 742 20.22 12.14 -3.15
CA THR A 742 20.60 12.03 -1.75
C THR A 742 21.26 10.67 -1.51
N PHE A 743 22.56 10.64 -1.21
CA PHE A 743 23.14 9.61 -0.35
C PHE A 743 24.34 10.18 0.40
N ARG A 744 24.20 10.24 1.73
CA ARG A 744 25.29 10.54 2.68
C ARG A 744 26.37 9.47 2.55
N ALA A 745 27.60 9.89 2.27
CA ALA A 745 28.79 9.08 2.49
C ALA A 745 29.21 9.18 3.97
N SER A 746 29.28 8.05 4.65
CA SER A 746 30.03 7.89 5.90
C SER A 746 31.46 7.42 5.58
N GLY A 747 32.40 8.29 5.87
CA GLY A 747 33.85 8.14 6.10
C GLY A 747 34.57 6.84 5.73
N ASP A 748 35.42 6.97 4.71
CA ASP A 748 36.88 6.76 4.72
C ASP A 748 37.50 5.56 5.45
N THR A 749 38.09 4.68 4.64
CA THR A 749 39.21 3.81 5.00
C THR A 749 40.36 4.05 4.03
N GLU A 750 41.53 4.38 4.57
CA GLU A 750 42.92 4.05 4.17
C GLU A 750 43.84 5.20 4.61
N ALA A 751 45.04 5.02 5.13
CA ALA A 751 45.82 3.90 5.64
C ALA A 751 47.06 4.56 6.29
N ASP A 752 47.51 4.07 7.45
CA ASP A 752 48.93 3.79 7.73
C ASP A 752 49.17 3.47 9.21
N HIS A 753 49.43 2.18 9.49
CA HIS A 753 50.60 1.70 10.23
C HIS A 753 50.42 0.21 10.60
N LYS A 754 51.33 -0.63 10.06
CA LYS A 754 51.74 -1.93 10.62
C LYS A 754 52.29 -1.75 12.06
N PRO A 755 52.52 -2.79 12.91
CA PRO A 755 52.64 -4.23 12.60
C PRO A 755 52.07 -5.24 13.66
N ILE A 756 52.07 -6.53 13.27
CA ILE A 756 52.46 -7.73 14.09
C ILE A 756 51.48 -8.34 15.16
N ARG A 757 51.24 -9.66 14.95
CA ARG A 757 51.09 -10.82 15.88
C ARG A 757 49.72 -11.30 16.39
N SER A 758 49.43 -12.55 15.97
CA SER A 758 49.02 -13.74 16.76
C SER A 758 47.89 -13.62 17.79
N CYS A 759 46.79 -14.32 17.59
CA CYS A 759 46.53 -15.71 18.00
C CYS A 759 45.21 -16.18 17.39
#